data_AF-A0A7C6RU15-F1
#
_entry.id   AF-A0A7C6RU15-F1
#
_cell.length_a   1.000
_cell.length_b   1.000
_cell.length_c   1.000
_cell.angle_alpha   90.00
_cell.angle_beta   90.00
_cell.angle_gamma   90.00
#
_symmetry.space_group_name_H-M   'P 1'
#
loop_
_entity.id
_entity.type
_entity.pdbx_description
1 polymer ?
#
loop_
_entity_poly.entity_id
_entity_poly.type
_entity_poly.pdbx_seq_one_letter_code
_entity_poly.pdbx_strand_id
1 'polypeptide(L)'
;MKSLNKRAASAALMLIVLLLTGCFGGAKTFTVVVQVTPELDGVEIHRGSETGDLLGTTNENGTVELRNVKSNTVLVPVKAGYRFNPASHPVSKAGKIEFTATPKERTVQSAASQADISVLIGTVFGDLPLPAEVEVALSDGSTVDLAVQWQEGTYDPDTAGEYSLEGVLVLTEGISNPDGINAEIRVIVRFVPEEDEPYYEEARSYLDQLIPEYVTEELNLPTRFEVASGAFFDAEWDSSHPDVLSPEGKVTPQIEDVEVTLTATLRLVKDAAVQAADDPRIWSRTVIVPADLIKVIDLILQELEEDDGPHHFSEVDDYNATFFFTALLIYFVEDPVQSYQFEQRLNSRMEAFFATLDEYAAAVRDWDPDVDSDEDLLNALEAFWDPDAGHLEFYTYLVPNSDITDVHDIQEQVIEKAQEIAQGWPVVKEIIDALQSGEEDEFREVLRKHSSLFQRLNLDDDPSHIVLSMYGLMIGSEAMETPYMTLAEMQDCLDAGNIAGFHNLAAFAFFNLDRDFWTMAQLQLPYLIEYQDTFGRQLDELDRLIKVFESETEEELYTALQDAGIEYVKVPLLAEYLKVFAGFAGASEASALQSPGELLERILALTIEVVDVFETALFDIKSQMQGRIHDVNLASVEAVLQKIGGVTRETPPQQLMTLLADLYRLTPILVKGEEIDFELYDLSLDFDSDRLPFYLEVLLEDGRSIEDIEDVKTAIRDGNAKYYAQFSEFAVTDVEAKVGEPLKFTLTVLDMQGNPCSALDDMNVHVSVYIEGGHWDSSPEVDITAGGIWMVATDIYYGEITEDVVAKLNIFVGNGEGYIYADELFTPPFLVDADVDRIDVVTEFEEYESMNSIVVTATLKYEANEKFRTVYTFSGTLPGQIRITDGQEDGYLEIYNRDFEFENGVAEVDVPAGKASSEDLWVEVFLPDLPVQSGRAVEPIKIVPGRPSWLAAEWVPADGGRTGCDIKIILQDLLGQTTTFEGQNMLVCVEPAPRDVVTMGVPGLDVPDRQGMAYVTFTGGEALIRFAGSPLEDQMKVWQDGYGPGAELDLLITVVDLGIFGELPYPKP
;
A
#
# COMPACT_ATOMS: atom_id res chain seq x y z
N MET A 1 -43.45 23.68 -9.98
CA MET A 1 -42.88 23.95 -11.32
C MET A 1 -41.91 25.12 -11.21
N LYS A 2 -40.69 25.00 -11.76
CA LYS A 2 -39.57 25.99 -11.76
C LYS A 2 -38.97 26.41 -10.40
N SER A 3 -37.67 26.12 -10.28
CA SER A 3 -36.69 26.78 -9.43
C SER A 3 -36.12 28.05 -10.09
N LEU A 4 -35.44 28.94 -9.33
CA LEU A 4 -34.08 29.43 -9.62
C LEU A 4 -33.52 30.39 -8.52
N ASN A 5 -32.19 30.50 -8.43
CA ASN A 5 -31.43 31.38 -7.52
C ASN A 5 -30.93 32.68 -8.19
N LYS A 6 -30.69 33.77 -7.41
CA LYS A 6 -29.41 34.55 -7.27
C LYS A 6 -29.55 36.00 -6.71
N ARG A 7 -28.44 36.60 -6.24
CA ARG A 7 -28.25 37.94 -5.59
C ARG A 7 -27.28 38.86 -6.39
N ALA A 8 -27.22 40.21 -6.16
CA ALA A 8 -25.97 41.06 -6.03
C ALA A 8 -26.07 42.65 -6.21
N ALA A 9 -25.29 43.41 -5.39
CA ALA A 9 -24.37 44.58 -5.65
C ALA A 9 -24.71 46.14 -5.77
N SER A 10 -24.28 46.95 -4.74
CA SER A 10 -23.17 48.01 -4.68
C SER A 10 -23.19 49.55 -5.09
N ALA A 11 -22.54 50.42 -4.23
CA ALA A 11 -21.51 51.54 -4.46
C ALA A 11 -21.77 53.12 -4.43
N ALA A 12 -20.84 53.98 -3.84
CA ALA A 12 -20.33 55.37 -4.25
C ALA A 12 -19.67 56.36 -3.15
N LEU A 13 -18.92 57.47 -3.51
CA LEU A 13 -17.99 58.37 -2.67
C LEU A 13 -17.90 59.95 -2.97
N MET A 14 -16.94 60.81 -2.43
CA MET A 14 -16.87 62.35 -2.43
C MET A 14 -15.41 63.07 -2.49
N LEU A 15 -15.19 64.45 -2.63
CA LEU A 15 -13.85 65.19 -2.86
C LEU A 15 -13.58 66.75 -2.43
N ILE A 16 -12.54 67.52 -2.95
CA ILE A 16 -11.59 68.50 -2.20
C ILE A 16 -10.88 69.82 -2.89
N VAL A 17 -10.17 70.79 -2.15
CA VAL A 17 -8.86 71.64 -2.46
C VAL A 17 -8.63 73.22 -2.88
N LEU A 18 -7.34 73.82 -2.87
CA LEU A 18 -6.70 75.14 -3.42
C LEU A 18 -5.05 75.35 -3.50
N LEU A 19 -4.34 76.43 -4.09
CA LEU A 19 -2.79 76.60 -4.31
C LEU A 19 -2.01 78.00 -4.78
N LEU A 20 -0.60 78.10 -4.92
CA LEU A 20 0.44 79.01 -5.74
C LEU A 20 1.40 80.21 -5.12
N THR A 21 2.56 80.90 -5.58
CA THR A 21 3.90 80.87 -6.44
C THR A 21 4.94 82.17 -6.45
N GLY A 22 6.30 82.21 -6.86
CA GLY A 22 7.24 83.45 -7.14
C GLY A 22 8.89 83.40 -7.34
N CYS A 23 9.73 84.42 -7.87
CA CYS A 23 11.31 84.56 -7.96
C CYS A 23 12.16 85.77 -8.72
N PHE A 24 13.56 85.99 -8.61
CA PHE A 24 14.72 86.33 -9.65
C PHE A 24 15.77 87.63 -9.84
N GLY A 25 17.14 87.66 -9.55
CA GLY A 25 18.42 87.98 -10.42
C GLY A 25 19.40 89.31 -10.62
N GLY A 26 20.51 89.33 -11.49
CA GLY A 26 21.71 90.37 -11.70
C GLY A 26 23.04 90.32 -12.74
N ALA A 27 24.43 89.95 -12.49
CA ALA A 27 27.07 89.63 -13.74
C ALA A 27 27.70 90.31 -15.09
N LYS A 28 29.01 90.61 -15.29
CA LYS A 28 30.32 90.74 -14.56
C LYS A 28 31.11 89.51 -14.03
N THR A 29 32.18 89.79 -13.29
CA THR A 29 32.28 89.38 -11.88
C THR A 29 31.07 89.85 -11.03
N PHE A 30 29.82 89.34 -11.08
CA PHE A 30 28.87 89.67 -9.96
C PHE A 30 29.19 88.66 -8.83
N THR A 31 29.44 89.14 -7.60
CA THR A 31 29.15 88.35 -6.39
C THR A 31 27.68 87.93 -6.45
N VAL A 32 27.39 86.64 -6.30
CA VAL A 32 26.05 86.06 -6.34
C VAL A 32 25.74 85.41 -5.01
N VAL A 33 24.77 85.96 -4.29
CA VAL A 33 24.13 85.31 -3.14
C VAL A 33 23.03 84.39 -3.68
N VAL A 34 23.21 83.08 -3.57
CA VAL A 34 22.08 82.18 -3.76
C VAL A 34 21.26 82.17 -2.47
N GLN A 35 19.93 82.24 -2.56
CA GLN A 35 19.05 81.94 -1.44
C GLN A 35 17.99 80.89 -1.82
N VAL A 36 17.73 79.96 -0.91
CA VAL A 36 16.65 78.99 -0.98
C VAL A 36 15.54 79.37 -0.02
N THR A 37 14.29 79.19 -0.44
CA THR A 37 13.10 79.54 0.35
C THR A 37 12.09 78.37 0.34
N PRO A 38 11.50 77.95 1.49
CA PRO A 38 11.79 78.40 2.86
C PRO A 38 13.28 78.26 3.22
N GLU A 39 13.74 79.01 4.23
CA GLU A 39 15.18 79.11 4.52
C GLU A 39 15.75 77.73 4.87
N LEU A 40 16.57 77.20 3.96
CA LEU A 40 16.95 75.78 3.92
C LEU A 40 18.47 75.65 3.81
N ASP A 41 19.07 75.28 4.93
CA ASP A 41 20.50 74.99 5.09
C ASP A 41 20.98 73.85 4.18
N GLY A 42 22.28 73.79 3.89
CA GLY A 42 22.89 72.61 3.26
C GLY A 42 22.42 72.29 1.83
N VAL A 43 21.98 73.29 1.05
CA VAL A 43 21.72 73.14 -0.41
C VAL A 43 22.99 73.45 -1.18
N GLU A 44 23.47 72.48 -1.97
CA GLU A 44 24.73 72.56 -2.70
C GLU A 44 24.54 73.24 -4.07
N ILE A 45 25.43 74.17 -4.44
CA ILE A 45 25.34 74.91 -5.70
C ILE A 45 26.51 74.55 -6.63
N HIS A 46 26.22 73.77 -7.67
CA HIS A 46 27.22 73.21 -8.59
C HIS A 46 27.36 74.00 -9.89
N ARG A 47 28.52 73.83 -10.54
CA ARG A 47 28.86 74.42 -11.85
C ARG A 47 28.42 73.53 -13.01
N GLY A 48 27.48 73.98 -13.83
CA GLY A 48 27.20 73.40 -15.15
C GLY A 48 26.24 72.21 -15.15
N SER A 49 26.37 71.29 -14.19
CA SER A 49 25.49 70.15 -13.95
C SER A 49 25.32 69.93 -12.44
N GLU A 50 24.38 69.05 -12.05
CA GLU A 50 24.21 68.55 -10.67
C GLU A 50 25.48 67.87 -10.12
N THR A 51 26.43 67.52 -10.99
CA THR A 51 27.66 66.78 -10.69
C THR A 51 28.95 67.59 -10.91
N GLY A 52 28.85 68.87 -11.28
CA GLY A 52 30.01 69.71 -11.58
C GLY A 52 30.63 70.36 -10.34
N ASP A 53 31.68 71.18 -10.54
CA ASP A 53 32.41 71.84 -9.44
C ASP A 53 31.46 72.49 -8.42
N LEU A 54 31.52 72.08 -7.15
CA LEU A 54 30.82 72.76 -6.07
C LEU A 54 31.35 74.19 -5.94
N LEU A 55 30.45 75.17 -5.97
CA LEU A 55 30.80 76.59 -5.84
C LEU A 55 30.59 77.11 -4.42
N GLY A 56 29.65 76.50 -3.69
CA GLY A 56 29.34 76.76 -2.29
C GLY A 56 27.99 76.17 -1.90
N THR A 57 27.70 76.16 -0.60
CA THR A 57 26.52 75.52 0.01
C THR A 57 25.81 76.52 0.91
N THR A 58 24.47 76.49 0.95
CA THR A 58 23.67 77.40 1.81
C THR A 58 23.91 77.19 3.30
N ASN A 59 23.67 78.23 4.10
CA ASN A 59 23.68 78.26 5.56
C ASN A 59 22.27 78.15 6.16
N GLU A 60 22.17 78.14 7.50
CA GLU A 60 20.91 78.09 8.29
C GLU A 60 19.79 79.01 7.76
N ASN A 61 20.12 80.24 7.33
CA ASN A 61 19.16 81.21 6.76
C ASN A 61 18.90 80.99 5.25
N GLY A 62 19.20 79.79 4.73
CA GLY A 62 19.06 79.41 3.33
C GLY A 62 20.01 80.10 2.35
N THR A 63 21.08 80.78 2.77
CA THR A 63 21.90 81.67 1.90
C THR A 63 23.35 81.21 1.67
N VAL A 64 23.92 81.50 0.50
CA VAL A 64 25.38 81.39 0.23
C VAL A 64 25.90 82.51 -0.69
N GLU A 65 26.93 83.23 -0.26
CA GLU A 65 27.59 84.28 -1.06
C GLU A 65 28.76 83.71 -1.90
N LEU A 66 28.48 83.40 -3.17
CA LEU A 66 29.45 82.93 -4.14
C LEU A 66 30.23 84.11 -4.76
N ARG A 67 31.52 84.24 -4.43
CA ARG A 67 32.40 85.30 -4.94
C ARG A 67 33.15 84.88 -6.20
N ASN A 68 33.53 85.87 -7.01
CA ASN A 68 34.32 85.71 -8.24
C ASN A 68 33.72 84.79 -9.34
N VAL A 69 32.44 84.42 -9.27
CA VAL A 69 31.78 83.51 -10.23
C VAL A 69 31.80 84.10 -11.64
N LYS A 70 32.40 83.37 -12.60
CA LYS A 70 32.58 83.86 -13.98
C LYS A 70 31.23 84.12 -14.66
N SER A 71 31.12 85.20 -15.42
CA SER A 71 30.00 85.42 -16.35
C SER A 71 29.79 84.16 -17.20
N ASN A 72 28.53 83.80 -17.40
CA ASN A 72 28.08 82.61 -18.15
C ASN A 72 28.43 81.25 -17.52
N THR A 73 28.89 81.19 -16.27
CA THR A 73 28.83 79.96 -15.46
C THR A 73 27.36 79.57 -15.29
N VAL A 74 26.98 78.29 -15.34
CA VAL A 74 25.63 77.86 -14.93
C VAL A 74 25.66 77.36 -13.50
N LEU A 75 24.70 77.77 -12.67
CA LEU A 75 24.47 77.26 -11.32
C LEU A 75 23.37 76.20 -11.33
N VAL A 76 23.56 75.13 -10.56
CA VAL A 76 22.58 74.05 -10.38
C VAL A 76 22.44 73.76 -8.87
N PRO A 77 21.26 73.95 -8.26
CA PRO A 77 21.03 73.65 -6.84
C PRO A 77 20.68 72.17 -6.63
N VAL A 78 21.26 71.54 -5.62
CA VAL A 78 21.04 70.12 -5.28
C VAL A 78 20.79 69.96 -3.78
N LYS A 79 19.69 69.29 -3.43
CA LYS A 79 19.42 68.73 -2.09
C LYS A 79 18.33 67.66 -2.19
N ALA A 80 18.51 66.53 -1.49
CA ALA A 80 17.56 65.43 -1.48
C ALA A 80 16.20 65.83 -0.85
N GLY A 81 15.11 65.17 -1.27
CA GLY A 81 13.74 65.41 -0.79
C GLY A 81 12.97 66.55 -1.50
N TYR A 82 13.68 67.56 -2.01
CA TYR A 82 13.08 68.76 -2.61
C TYR A 82 13.14 68.76 -4.15
N ARG A 83 12.33 69.60 -4.79
CA ARG A 83 12.52 70.02 -6.20
C ARG A 83 12.79 71.53 -6.26
N PHE A 84 13.70 71.93 -7.14
CA PHE A 84 14.09 73.32 -7.35
C PHE A 84 13.55 73.85 -8.69
N ASN A 85 13.00 75.07 -8.66
CA ASN A 85 12.53 75.77 -9.85
C ASN A 85 13.09 77.20 -9.87
N PRO A 86 13.81 77.63 -10.94
CA PRO A 86 14.24 76.83 -12.09
C PRO A 86 15.31 75.79 -11.73
N ALA A 87 15.38 74.68 -12.47
CA ALA A 87 16.35 73.61 -12.19
C ALA A 87 17.82 74.00 -12.43
N SER A 88 18.09 75.05 -13.20
CA SER A 88 19.42 75.66 -13.31
C SER A 88 19.33 77.13 -13.71
N HIS A 89 20.37 77.92 -13.41
CA HIS A 89 20.40 79.34 -13.74
C HIS A 89 21.78 79.81 -14.26
N PRO A 90 21.89 80.38 -15.47
CA PRO A 90 23.13 80.98 -15.95
C PRO A 90 23.46 82.29 -15.20
N VAL A 91 24.74 82.49 -14.89
CA VAL A 91 25.31 83.68 -14.25
C VAL A 91 25.53 84.76 -15.33
N SER A 92 24.41 85.15 -15.93
CA SER A 92 24.11 86.51 -16.37
C SER A 92 23.08 87.17 -15.42
N LYS A 93 22.82 86.56 -14.22
CA LYS A 93 22.21 87.14 -13.00
C LYS A 93 23.13 87.12 -11.70
N ALA A 94 22.99 88.09 -10.75
CA ALA A 94 23.81 88.61 -9.59
C ALA A 94 23.02 88.49 -8.28
N GLY A 95 23.64 88.98 -7.18
CA GLY A 95 22.91 89.45 -6.02
C GLY A 95 22.11 88.26 -5.56
N LYS A 96 20.80 88.39 -5.38
CA LYS A 96 19.96 87.21 -5.25
C LYS A 96 19.75 86.46 -6.57
N ILE A 97 20.25 85.22 -6.61
CA ILE A 97 19.63 84.14 -7.39
C ILE A 97 18.82 83.32 -6.39
N GLU A 98 17.55 83.08 -6.69
CA GLU A 98 16.64 82.39 -5.77
C GLU A 98 16.12 81.10 -6.42
N PHE A 99 15.94 80.09 -5.59
CA PHE A 99 15.30 78.83 -5.95
C PHE A 99 14.31 78.45 -4.86
N THR A 100 13.03 78.30 -5.18
CA THR A 100 12.06 77.71 -4.23
C THR A 100 12.35 76.21 -4.14
N ALA A 101 12.56 75.72 -2.92
CA ALA A 101 12.66 74.29 -2.65
C ALA A 101 11.28 73.81 -2.21
N THR A 102 10.51 73.24 -3.13
CA THR A 102 9.22 72.63 -2.76
C THR A 102 9.49 71.22 -2.21
N PRO A 103 8.98 70.87 -1.01
CA PRO A 103 8.83 69.48 -0.60
C PRO A 103 7.99 68.71 -1.63
N LYS A 104 8.09 67.38 -1.64
CA LYS A 104 7.09 66.53 -2.29
C LYS A 104 5.96 66.28 -1.29
N GLU A 105 4.71 66.36 -1.76
CA GLU A 105 3.52 66.06 -0.95
C GLU A 105 3.39 64.55 -0.67
N ARG A 106 2.60 64.20 0.36
CA ARG A 106 2.34 62.81 0.79
C ARG A 106 0.85 62.53 0.83
N THR A 107 0.46 61.31 0.48
CA THR A 107 -0.91 60.81 0.65
C THR A 107 -0.93 59.63 1.63
N VAL A 108 -2.04 59.44 2.35
CA VAL A 108 -2.31 58.20 3.09
C VAL A 108 -2.48 57.05 2.10
N GLN A 109 -2.01 55.85 2.46
CA GLN A 109 -2.20 54.61 1.68
C GLN A 109 -2.93 53.50 2.45
N SER A 110 -2.84 53.50 3.78
CA SER A 110 -3.61 52.59 4.66
C SER A 110 -3.64 53.12 6.09
N ALA A 111 -4.66 52.75 6.86
CA ALA A 111 -4.65 52.81 8.32
C ALA A 111 -4.40 51.41 8.90
N ALA A 112 -3.82 51.32 10.09
CA ALA A 112 -3.63 50.06 10.80
C ALA A 112 -4.97 49.50 11.34
N SER A 113 -5.18 48.19 11.20
CA SER A 113 -6.31 47.49 11.83
C SER A 113 -6.23 47.59 13.35
N GLN A 114 -7.36 47.86 14.00
CA GLN A 114 -7.46 47.93 15.45
C GLN A 114 -7.75 46.54 16.04
N ALA A 115 -7.52 46.38 17.35
CA ALA A 115 -7.88 45.17 18.07
C ALA A 115 -9.37 45.20 18.46
N ASP A 116 -10.04 44.07 18.32
CA ASP A 116 -11.45 43.89 18.71
C ASP A 116 -11.62 44.09 20.23
N ILE A 117 -12.70 44.75 20.65
CA ILE A 117 -13.02 45.01 22.07
C ILE A 117 -14.29 44.27 22.52
N SER A 118 -14.28 43.75 23.75
CA SER A 118 -15.36 42.92 24.34
C SER A 118 -15.99 43.67 25.51
N VAL A 119 -17.32 43.80 25.54
CA VAL A 119 -18.10 44.56 26.55
C VAL A 119 -19.39 43.82 26.93
N LEU A 120 -20.02 44.22 28.04
CA LEU A 120 -21.30 43.66 28.46
C LEU A 120 -22.49 44.48 27.93
N ILE A 121 -23.63 43.80 27.79
CA ILE A 121 -24.94 44.42 27.52
C ILE A 121 -25.22 45.60 28.47
N GLY A 122 -25.75 46.70 27.92
CA GLY A 122 -25.91 47.99 28.58
C GLY A 122 -24.70 48.93 28.52
N THR A 123 -23.57 48.53 27.92
CA THR A 123 -22.40 49.42 27.75
C THR A 123 -22.65 50.43 26.62
N VAL A 124 -22.98 51.67 26.95
CA VAL A 124 -23.28 52.73 25.96
C VAL A 124 -22.05 53.13 25.14
N PHE A 125 -22.26 53.59 23.89
CA PHE A 125 -21.19 53.93 22.94
C PHE A 125 -20.10 54.86 23.50
N GLY A 126 -20.49 55.84 24.32
CA GLY A 126 -19.56 56.80 24.94
C GLY A 126 -18.63 56.23 26.01
N ASP A 127 -18.91 55.03 26.53
CA ASP A 127 -18.09 54.33 27.52
C ASP A 127 -17.22 53.22 26.88
N LEU A 128 -17.28 53.04 25.56
CA LEU A 128 -16.44 52.09 24.83
C LEU A 128 -14.96 52.52 24.87
N PRO A 129 -14.00 51.61 25.14
CA PRO A 129 -12.56 51.90 25.20
C PRO A 129 -11.91 52.06 23.81
N LEU A 130 -12.45 52.95 22.98
CA LEU A 130 -12.01 53.17 21.60
C LEU A 130 -10.67 53.95 21.55
N PRO A 131 -9.73 53.59 20.65
CA PRO A 131 -8.43 54.25 20.55
C PRO A 131 -8.54 55.67 19.99
N ALA A 132 -7.79 56.62 20.54
CA ALA A 132 -7.88 58.04 20.15
C ALA A 132 -7.06 58.40 18.90
N GLU A 133 -6.04 57.61 18.57
CA GLU A 133 -5.13 57.79 17.42
C GLU A 133 -4.84 56.42 16.80
N VAL A 134 -4.54 56.38 15.50
CA VAL A 134 -4.19 55.17 14.75
C VAL A 134 -2.99 55.41 13.82
N GLU A 135 -2.09 54.44 13.70
CA GLU A 135 -0.97 54.53 12.75
C GLU A 135 -1.48 54.45 11.31
N VAL A 136 -0.98 55.34 10.44
CA VAL A 136 -1.26 55.33 9.00
C VAL A 136 0.04 55.32 8.19
N ALA A 137 0.04 54.60 7.07
CA ALA A 137 1.16 54.57 6.12
C ALA A 137 1.00 55.65 5.04
N LEU A 138 2.11 56.29 4.68
CA LEU A 138 2.17 57.40 3.73
C LEU A 138 2.91 57.04 2.43
N SER A 139 2.58 57.76 1.35
CA SER A 139 3.07 57.53 -0.01
C SER A 139 4.58 57.76 -0.25
N ASP A 140 5.32 58.20 0.76
CA ASP A 140 6.79 58.27 0.74
C ASP A 140 7.47 57.12 1.51
N GLY A 141 6.68 56.19 2.07
CA GLY A 141 7.15 55.06 2.87
C GLY A 141 7.32 55.35 4.36
N SER A 142 6.91 56.54 4.85
CA SER A 142 6.84 56.83 6.29
C SER A 142 5.50 56.44 6.90
N THR A 143 5.47 56.14 8.20
CA THR A 143 4.23 56.05 8.99
C THR A 143 4.08 57.25 9.92
N VAL A 144 2.86 57.49 10.38
CA VAL A 144 2.53 58.53 11.38
C VAL A 144 1.22 58.17 12.08
N ASP A 145 1.09 58.50 13.36
CA ASP A 145 -0.18 58.41 14.06
C ASP A 145 -1.09 59.60 13.71
N LEU A 146 -2.35 59.33 13.36
CA LEU A 146 -3.39 60.34 13.17
C LEU A 146 -4.52 60.11 14.17
N ALA A 147 -5.00 61.19 14.79
CA ALA A 147 -6.19 61.15 15.63
C ALA A 147 -7.41 60.67 14.82
N VAL A 148 -8.28 59.89 15.46
CA VAL A 148 -9.45 59.26 14.81
C VAL A 148 -10.75 59.67 15.51
N GLN A 149 -11.81 59.85 14.72
CA GLN A 149 -13.16 60.11 15.23
C GLN A 149 -14.10 58.96 14.86
N TRP A 150 -14.29 58.06 15.82
CA TRP A 150 -15.21 56.91 15.71
C TRP A 150 -16.67 57.35 15.64
N GLN A 151 -17.45 56.62 14.83
CA GLN A 151 -18.89 56.84 14.66
C GLN A 151 -19.67 55.68 15.27
N GLU A 152 -20.80 55.98 15.93
CA GLU A 152 -21.69 55.03 16.60
C GLU A 152 -22.33 54.01 15.63
N GLY A 153 -22.47 54.39 14.35
CA GLY A 153 -22.81 53.47 13.27
C GLY A 153 -24.13 52.73 13.48
N THR A 154 -24.04 51.42 13.71
CA THR A 154 -25.17 50.53 14.03
C THR A 154 -24.98 49.80 15.36
N TYR A 155 -24.15 50.35 16.27
CA TYR A 155 -23.95 49.80 17.60
C TYR A 155 -25.25 49.86 18.42
N ASP A 156 -25.60 48.74 19.06
CA ASP A 156 -26.73 48.66 19.98
C ASP A 156 -26.23 48.12 21.33
N PRO A 157 -26.27 48.89 22.41
CA PRO A 157 -25.82 48.44 23.72
C PRO A 157 -26.76 47.40 24.35
N ASP A 158 -28.03 47.36 23.94
CA ASP A 158 -29.08 46.53 24.57
C ASP A 158 -29.26 45.18 23.84
N THR A 159 -28.46 44.90 22.80
CA THR A 159 -28.45 43.64 22.03
C THR A 159 -27.05 43.02 22.05
N ALA A 160 -26.95 41.72 22.35
CA ALA A 160 -25.70 40.99 22.27
C ALA A 160 -25.33 40.66 20.80
N GLY A 161 -24.06 40.82 20.42
CA GLY A 161 -23.61 40.60 19.04
C GLY A 161 -22.28 41.27 18.69
N GLU A 162 -21.87 41.13 17.43
CA GLU A 162 -20.69 41.80 16.87
C GLU A 162 -21.08 43.03 16.04
N TYR A 163 -20.39 44.15 16.28
CA TYR A 163 -20.61 45.44 15.63
C TYR A 163 -19.28 45.97 15.08
N SER A 164 -19.26 46.49 13.85
CA SER A 164 -18.09 47.22 13.32
C SER A 164 -18.33 48.73 13.37
N LEU A 165 -17.32 49.48 13.78
CA LEU A 165 -17.33 50.94 13.87
C LEU A 165 -16.31 51.53 12.89
N GLU A 166 -16.73 52.53 12.11
CA GLU A 166 -15.83 53.31 11.26
C GLU A 166 -15.28 54.54 12.00
N GLY A 167 -13.99 54.82 11.78
CA GLY A 167 -13.26 55.94 12.37
C GLY A 167 -12.69 56.88 11.32
N VAL A 168 -13.06 58.15 11.36
CA VAL A 168 -12.59 59.16 10.38
C VAL A 168 -11.23 59.72 10.82
N LEU A 169 -10.24 59.64 9.93
CA LEU A 169 -8.88 60.13 10.16
C LEU A 169 -8.81 61.67 10.16
N VAL A 170 -8.28 62.26 11.23
CA VAL A 170 -8.04 63.70 11.37
C VAL A 170 -6.69 64.05 10.77
N LEU A 171 -6.70 64.51 9.51
CA LEU A 171 -5.49 64.80 8.74
C LEU A 171 -4.70 66.01 9.28
N THR A 172 -3.38 65.89 9.28
CA THR A 172 -2.43 66.94 9.70
C THR A 172 -1.75 67.63 8.50
N GLU A 173 -1.12 68.79 8.74
CA GLU A 173 -0.58 69.64 7.66
C GLU A 173 0.52 68.94 6.85
N GLY A 174 0.35 68.88 5.52
CA GLY A 174 1.26 68.22 4.59
C GLY A 174 0.89 66.77 4.22
N ILE A 175 -0.17 66.22 4.82
CA ILE A 175 -0.75 64.91 4.50
C ILE A 175 -2.14 65.09 3.89
N SER A 176 -2.49 64.24 2.93
CA SER A 176 -3.84 64.18 2.34
C SER A 176 -4.34 62.74 2.23
N ASN A 177 -5.65 62.54 2.27
CA ASN A 177 -6.29 61.23 2.09
C ASN A 177 -7.29 61.33 0.93
N PRO A 178 -6.80 61.32 -0.33
CA PRO A 178 -7.66 61.49 -1.51
C PRO A 178 -8.56 60.28 -1.77
N ASP A 179 -8.17 59.10 -1.27
CA ASP A 179 -8.84 57.83 -1.51
C ASP A 179 -9.91 57.49 -0.45
N GLY A 180 -10.06 58.34 0.58
CA GLY A 180 -11.16 58.24 1.56
C GLY A 180 -11.00 57.13 2.60
N ILE A 181 -9.76 56.76 2.93
CA ILE A 181 -9.44 55.67 3.87
C ILE A 181 -9.91 56.04 5.29
N ASN A 182 -10.76 55.20 5.88
CA ASN A 182 -11.13 55.25 7.30
C ASN A 182 -10.34 54.20 8.11
N ALA A 183 -10.40 54.30 9.43
CA ALA A 183 -10.07 53.22 10.36
C ALA A 183 -11.31 52.36 10.66
N GLU A 184 -11.09 51.14 11.13
CA GLU A 184 -12.16 50.19 11.50
C GLU A 184 -11.79 49.47 12.82
N ILE A 185 -12.77 49.22 13.68
CA ILE A 185 -12.65 48.46 14.94
C ILE A 185 -13.94 47.67 15.22
N ARG A 186 -13.81 46.43 15.72
CA ARG A 186 -14.96 45.61 16.13
C ARG A 186 -15.26 45.75 17.62
N VAL A 187 -16.55 45.69 17.96
CA VAL A 187 -17.07 45.64 19.32
C VAL A 187 -17.95 44.40 19.47
N ILE A 188 -17.74 43.64 20.53
CA ILE A 188 -18.47 42.41 20.85
C ILE A 188 -19.24 42.65 22.15
N VAL A 189 -20.57 42.57 22.10
CA VAL A 189 -21.47 42.74 23.25
C VAL A 189 -21.92 41.37 23.75
N ARG A 190 -21.67 41.05 25.04
CA ARG A 190 -22.04 39.78 25.68
C ARG A 190 -23.10 39.94 26.78
N PHE A 191 -23.89 38.89 27.03
CA PHE A 191 -24.84 38.82 28.15
C PHE A 191 -24.19 38.55 29.52
N VAL A 192 -23.16 37.70 29.53
CA VAL A 192 -22.39 37.30 30.72
C VAL A 192 -20.90 37.58 30.49
N PRO A 193 -20.07 37.68 31.54
CA PRO A 193 -18.62 37.77 31.38
C PRO A 193 -18.07 36.59 30.56
N GLU A 194 -17.05 36.85 29.74
CA GLU A 194 -16.38 35.84 28.91
C GLU A 194 -15.71 34.74 29.76
N GLU A 195 -15.41 35.02 31.04
CA GLU A 195 -14.93 34.04 32.03
C GLU A 195 -16.03 33.09 32.55
N ASP A 196 -17.31 33.41 32.36
CA ASP A 196 -18.45 32.69 32.93
C ASP A 196 -19.28 31.90 31.91
N GLU A 197 -19.16 32.26 30.62
CA GLU A 197 -19.77 31.55 29.49
C GLU A 197 -19.55 30.01 29.55
N PRO A 198 -18.35 29.48 29.91
CA PRO A 198 -18.15 28.03 30.04
C PRO A 198 -19.00 27.37 31.14
N TYR A 199 -19.25 28.06 32.25
CA TYR A 199 -20.03 27.49 33.36
C TYR A 199 -21.50 27.33 32.98
N TYR A 200 -22.06 28.27 32.20
CA TYR A 200 -23.43 28.19 31.71
C TYR A 200 -23.63 27.06 30.70
N GLU A 201 -22.65 26.79 29.84
CA GLU A 201 -22.69 25.65 28.91
C GLU A 201 -22.51 24.30 29.62
N GLU A 202 -21.66 24.19 30.64
CA GLU A 202 -21.62 23.00 31.51
C GLU A 202 -22.98 22.77 32.22
N ALA A 203 -23.64 23.83 32.67
CA ALA A 203 -24.93 23.74 33.37
C ALA A 203 -26.07 23.28 32.45
N ARG A 204 -26.07 23.72 31.19
CA ARG A 204 -26.97 23.25 30.14
C ARG A 204 -26.73 21.77 29.84
N SER A 205 -25.47 21.38 29.61
CA SER A 205 -25.10 19.99 29.34
C SER A 205 -25.46 19.04 30.50
N TYR A 206 -25.41 19.50 31.75
CA TYR A 206 -25.87 18.75 32.92
C TYR A 206 -27.39 18.50 32.90
N LEU A 207 -28.20 19.53 32.64
CA LEU A 207 -29.67 19.36 32.53
C LEU A 207 -30.06 18.53 31.30
N ASP A 208 -29.34 18.67 30.19
CA ASP A 208 -29.54 17.90 28.97
C ASP A 208 -29.29 16.38 29.14
N GLN A 209 -28.50 15.99 30.14
CA GLN A 209 -28.26 14.60 30.53
C GLN A 209 -29.24 14.10 31.61
N LEU A 210 -29.80 15.00 32.41
CA LEU A 210 -30.67 14.66 33.53
C LEU A 210 -32.15 14.49 33.15
N ILE A 211 -32.63 15.27 32.17
CA ILE A 211 -34.04 15.27 31.76
C ILE A 211 -34.21 14.38 30.52
N PRO A 212 -34.88 13.22 30.61
CA PRO A 212 -35.07 12.31 29.48
C PRO A 212 -36.03 12.89 28.43
N GLU A 213 -35.99 12.33 27.22
CA GLU A 213 -36.90 12.69 26.11
C GLU A 213 -38.34 12.19 26.36
N TYR A 214 -38.49 11.03 27.01
CA TYR A 214 -39.76 10.43 27.41
C TYR A 214 -39.85 10.36 28.94
N VAL A 215 -41.02 10.68 29.51
CA VAL A 215 -41.22 10.79 30.95
C VAL A 215 -42.36 9.88 31.41
N THR A 216 -42.00 8.66 31.81
CA THR A 216 -42.91 7.63 32.35
C THR A 216 -42.97 7.59 33.88
N GLU A 217 -42.00 8.20 34.57
CA GLU A 217 -41.91 8.25 36.04
C GLU A 217 -41.72 9.71 36.55
N GLU A 218 -41.93 9.94 37.86
CA GLU A 218 -41.73 11.26 38.48
C GLU A 218 -40.25 11.70 38.40
N LEU A 219 -40.00 12.85 37.76
CA LEU A 219 -38.66 13.42 37.61
C LEU A 219 -38.19 14.12 38.90
N ASN A 220 -36.88 14.03 39.16
CA ASN A 220 -36.24 14.73 40.27
C ASN A 220 -35.56 16.03 39.78
N LEU A 221 -36.34 17.10 39.63
CA LEU A 221 -35.88 18.37 39.07
C LEU A 221 -34.99 19.15 40.08
N PRO A 222 -33.71 19.42 39.79
CA PRO A 222 -32.79 20.01 40.76
C PRO A 222 -32.98 21.52 40.87
N THR A 223 -33.26 22.02 42.07
CA THR A 223 -33.33 23.47 42.36
C THR A 223 -31.97 24.12 42.64
N ARG A 224 -30.95 23.30 42.93
CA ARG A 224 -29.53 23.70 42.98
C ARG A 224 -28.65 22.51 42.58
N PHE A 225 -27.61 22.77 41.79
CA PHE A 225 -26.62 21.76 41.39
C PHE A 225 -25.20 22.34 41.27
N GLU A 226 -24.21 21.46 41.12
CA GLU A 226 -22.79 21.76 40.91
C GLU A 226 -22.38 21.17 39.56
N VAL A 227 -21.70 21.95 38.73
CA VAL A 227 -21.18 21.49 37.43
C VAL A 227 -19.75 20.95 37.54
N ALA A 228 -19.24 20.29 36.49
CA ALA A 228 -17.98 19.54 36.52
C ALA A 228 -16.75 20.39 36.91
N SER A 229 -16.77 21.69 36.59
CA SER A 229 -15.77 22.68 36.99
C SER A 229 -15.85 23.17 38.45
N GLY A 230 -16.83 22.72 39.24
CA GLY A 230 -17.05 23.12 40.64
C GLY A 230 -17.83 24.42 40.83
N ALA A 231 -18.45 24.94 39.76
CA ALA A 231 -19.35 26.09 39.83
C ALA A 231 -20.77 25.65 40.28
N PHE A 232 -21.45 26.47 41.07
CA PHE A 232 -22.78 26.19 41.60
C PHE A 232 -23.85 27.02 40.90
N PHE A 233 -24.97 26.38 40.57
CA PHE A 233 -26.14 26.99 39.94
C PHE A 233 -27.37 26.80 40.82
N ASP A 234 -28.16 27.87 40.97
CA ASP A 234 -29.57 27.77 41.34
C ASP A 234 -30.42 27.65 40.07
N ALA A 235 -31.50 26.86 40.13
CA ALA A 235 -32.42 26.65 39.01
C ALA A 235 -33.88 26.77 39.46
N GLU A 236 -34.65 27.57 38.73
CA GLU A 236 -36.07 27.85 38.96
C GLU A 236 -36.87 27.29 37.78
N TRP A 237 -37.77 26.33 38.04
CA TRP A 237 -38.41 25.48 37.03
C TRP A 237 -39.86 25.89 36.72
N ASP A 238 -40.27 25.72 35.46
CA ASP A 238 -41.64 25.92 34.98
C ASP A 238 -42.02 24.84 33.92
N SER A 239 -43.32 24.65 33.67
CA SER A 239 -43.86 23.62 32.77
C SER A 239 -45.03 24.15 31.92
N SER A 240 -45.04 23.83 30.62
CA SER A 240 -46.16 24.19 29.73
C SER A 240 -47.48 23.48 30.06
N HIS A 241 -47.42 22.30 30.68
CA HIS A 241 -48.59 21.46 30.99
C HIS A 241 -48.51 20.92 32.43
N PRO A 242 -48.66 21.78 33.45
CA PRO A 242 -48.40 21.43 34.85
C PRO A 242 -49.35 20.38 35.44
N ASP A 243 -50.54 20.18 34.82
CA ASP A 243 -51.48 19.11 35.20
C ASP A 243 -51.03 17.72 34.69
N VAL A 244 -50.14 17.66 33.69
CA VAL A 244 -49.61 16.45 33.06
C VAL A 244 -48.21 16.12 33.58
N LEU A 245 -47.32 17.13 33.60
CA LEU A 245 -46.00 17.08 34.24
C LEU A 245 -45.75 18.41 34.96
N SER A 246 -45.80 18.37 36.27
CA SER A 246 -45.68 19.55 37.16
C SER A 246 -44.25 20.13 37.22
N PRO A 247 -44.07 21.41 37.63
CA PRO A 247 -42.76 22.01 37.86
C PRO A 247 -41.93 21.35 38.97
N GLU A 248 -42.55 20.53 39.82
CA GLU A 248 -41.88 19.65 40.79
C GLU A 248 -41.47 18.28 40.20
N GLY A 249 -41.75 18.02 38.92
CA GLY A 249 -41.38 16.80 38.20
C GLY A 249 -42.39 15.65 38.28
N LYS A 250 -43.51 15.81 39.01
CA LYS A 250 -44.54 14.77 39.13
C LYS A 250 -45.40 14.66 37.86
N VAL A 251 -45.65 13.41 37.44
CA VAL A 251 -46.45 13.01 36.26
C VAL A 251 -47.90 12.65 36.63
N THR A 252 -48.83 12.91 35.71
CA THR A 252 -50.20 12.39 35.69
C THR A 252 -50.41 11.53 34.43
N PRO A 253 -50.88 10.26 34.51
CA PRO A 253 -50.93 9.40 33.32
C PRO A 253 -52.14 9.68 32.40
N GLN A 254 -51.88 9.89 31.11
CA GLN A 254 -52.83 10.36 30.08
C GLN A 254 -53.47 9.20 29.29
N ILE A 255 -54.21 9.49 28.21
CA ILE A 255 -54.72 8.50 27.23
C ILE A 255 -54.17 8.71 25.81
N GLU A 256 -53.41 9.78 25.61
CA GLU A 256 -52.69 10.14 24.39
C GLU A 256 -51.32 10.70 24.79
N ASP A 257 -50.36 10.72 23.86
CA ASP A 257 -49.02 11.26 24.10
C ASP A 257 -49.07 12.80 24.17
N VAL A 258 -48.51 13.38 25.24
CA VAL A 258 -48.53 14.83 25.47
C VAL A 258 -47.11 15.39 25.51
N GLU A 259 -46.80 16.28 24.57
CA GLU A 259 -45.59 17.12 24.62
C GLU A 259 -45.68 18.14 25.77
N VAL A 260 -44.64 18.21 26.59
CA VAL A 260 -44.51 19.19 27.68
C VAL A 260 -43.15 19.89 27.59
N THR A 261 -43.12 21.22 27.50
CA THR A 261 -41.86 21.97 27.58
C THR A 261 -41.56 22.31 29.03
N LEU A 262 -40.50 21.72 29.58
CA LEU A 262 -39.88 22.15 30.83
C LEU A 262 -38.90 23.29 30.56
N THR A 263 -38.93 24.31 31.40
CA THR A 263 -38.00 25.45 31.34
C THR A 263 -37.29 25.62 32.68
N ALA A 264 -35.97 25.77 32.66
CA ALA A 264 -35.14 26.00 33.84
C ALA A 264 -34.40 27.34 33.72
N THR A 265 -34.63 28.22 34.69
CA THR A 265 -33.95 29.53 34.79
C THR A 265 -32.71 29.39 35.67
N LEU A 266 -31.54 29.41 35.04
CA LEU A 266 -30.23 29.19 35.66
C LEU A 266 -29.63 30.47 36.23
N ARG A 267 -29.08 30.41 37.44
CA ARG A 267 -28.33 31.52 38.06
C ARG A 267 -27.03 31.00 38.68
N LEU A 268 -25.90 31.40 38.12
CA LEU A 268 -24.57 31.13 38.70
C LEU A 268 -24.49 31.84 40.07
N VAL A 269 -24.14 31.09 41.13
CA VAL A 269 -24.31 31.53 42.53
C VAL A 269 -23.40 32.72 42.94
N LYS A 270 -22.54 33.22 42.04
CA LYS A 270 -21.76 34.46 42.23
C LYS A 270 -22.47 35.73 41.73
N ASP A 271 -23.53 35.64 40.93
CA ASP A 271 -24.11 36.76 40.19
C ASP A 271 -25.19 37.55 40.96
N ALA A 272 -25.19 38.88 40.80
CA ALA A 272 -26.12 39.81 41.44
C ALA A 272 -27.22 40.36 40.48
N ALA A 273 -27.92 39.44 39.82
CA ALA A 273 -29.27 39.55 39.22
C ALA A 273 -29.71 40.86 38.51
N VAL A 274 -29.77 40.81 37.16
CA VAL A 274 -30.91 41.25 36.31
C VAL A 274 -30.98 40.30 35.10
N GLN A 275 -32.17 39.95 34.59
CA GLN A 275 -32.37 39.08 33.41
C GLN A 275 -33.16 39.79 32.29
N ALA A 276 -32.93 39.34 31.05
CA ALA A 276 -33.71 39.70 29.85
C ALA A 276 -34.23 38.41 29.18
N ALA A 277 -34.90 38.51 28.02
CA ALA A 277 -35.58 37.36 27.39
C ALA A 277 -34.62 36.42 26.62
N ASP A 278 -33.62 36.96 25.93
CA ASP A 278 -32.78 36.23 24.97
C ASP A 278 -31.48 35.68 25.61
N ASP A 279 -31.60 35.23 26.85
CA ASP A 279 -30.51 35.17 27.83
C ASP A 279 -29.88 33.76 27.96
N PRO A 280 -28.54 33.59 27.95
CA PRO A 280 -27.88 32.29 28.17
C PRO A 280 -28.20 31.65 29.53
N ARG A 281 -28.80 32.41 30.47
CA ARG A 281 -29.35 31.93 31.75
C ARG A 281 -30.64 31.10 31.62
N ILE A 282 -31.10 30.76 30.42
CA ILE A 282 -32.28 29.91 30.21
C ILE A 282 -31.86 28.59 29.54
N TRP A 283 -32.42 27.49 30.05
CA TRP A 283 -32.44 26.16 29.44
C TRP A 283 -33.90 25.71 29.29
N SER A 284 -34.23 25.00 28.23
CA SER A 284 -35.57 24.45 28.01
C SER A 284 -35.53 23.19 27.14
N ARG A 285 -36.41 22.23 27.42
CA ARG A 285 -36.55 20.98 26.67
C ARG A 285 -38.03 20.59 26.58
N THR A 286 -38.48 20.20 25.39
CA THR A 286 -39.74 19.47 25.23
C THR A 286 -39.51 17.99 25.51
N VAL A 287 -40.39 17.39 26.30
CA VAL A 287 -40.40 15.97 26.65
C VAL A 287 -41.78 15.39 26.35
N ILE A 288 -41.88 14.10 26.08
CA ILE A 288 -43.14 13.40 25.83
C ILE A 288 -43.56 12.66 27.10
N VAL A 289 -44.76 12.93 27.60
CA VAL A 289 -45.45 12.08 28.58
C VAL A 289 -46.36 11.14 27.78
N PRO A 290 -46.02 9.84 27.65
CA PRO A 290 -46.77 8.93 26.80
C PRO A 290 -48.12 8.52 27.41
N ALA A 291 -48.99 7.97 26.56
CA ALA A 291 -50.29 7.43 26.96
C ALA A 291 -50.18 6.31 28.01
N ASP A 292 -51.14 6.26 28.95
CA ASP A 292 -51.30 5.14 29.88
C ASP A 292 -51.88 3.94 29.13
N LEU A 293 -50.99 3.08 28.64
CA LEU A 293 -51.29 1.86 27.88
C LEU A 293 -52.44 1.04 28.49
N ILE A 294 -52.49 0.96 29.83
CA ILE A 294 -53.52 0.20 30.55
C ILE A 294 -54.91 0.82 30.33
N LYS A 295 -55.03 2.15 30.37
CA LYS A 295 -56.31 2.84 30.12
C LYS A 295 -56.74 2.74 28.66
N VAL A 296 -55.78 2.84 27.73
CA VAL A 296 -56.06 2.76 26.29
C VAL A 296 -56.65 1.40 25.93
N ILE A 297 -56.04 0.31 26.42
CA ILE A 297 -56.54 -1.05 26.23
C ILE A 297 -57.91 -1.24 26.89
N ASP A 298 -58.10 -0.78 28.13
CA ASP A 298 -59.35 -0.95 28.87
C ASP A 298 -60.54 -0.24 28.18
N LEU A 299 -60.30 0.92 27.57
CA LEU A 299 -61.27 1.68 26.78
C LEU A 299 -61.64 0.96 25.48
N ILE A 300 -60.65 0.57 24.66
CA ILE A 300 -60.91 -0.11 23.37
C ILE A 300 -61.64 -1.44 23.61
N LEU A 301 -61.28 -2.17 24.66
CA LEU A 301 -61.99 -3.38 25.05
C LEU A 301 -63.42 -3.11 25.54
N GLN A 302 -63.70 -1.98 26.20
CA GLN A 302 -65.07 -1.63 26.56
C GLN A 302 -65.91 -1.30 25.31
N GLU A 303 -65.35 -0.55 24.35
CA GLU A 303 -66.03 -0.23 23.10
C GLU A 303 -66.34 -1.51 22.29
N LEU A 304 -65.34 -2.39 22.13
CA LEU A 304 -65.53 -3.73 21.54
C LEU A 304 -66.50 -4.62 22.35
N GLU A 305 -66.67 -4.42 23.65
CA GLU A 305 -67.61 -5.20 24.49
C GLU A 305 -69.05 -4.71 24.40
N GLU A 306 -69.29 -3.43 24.10
CA GLU A 306 -70.62 -2.84 23.91
C GLU A 306 -71.19 -3.02 22.49
N ASP A 307 -70.35 -3.37 21.51
CA ASP A 307 -70.73 -3.59 20.11
C ASP A 307 -71.40 -4.95 19.83
N ASP A 308 -72.23 -5.03 18.79
CA ASP A 308 -72.90 -6.26 18.31
C ASP A 308 -72.28 -6.89 17.04
N GLY A 309 -71.35 -6.21 16.36
CA GLY A 309 -70.50 -6.78 15.28
C GLY A 309 -70.61 -6.06 13.93
N PRO A 310 -69.96 -6.59 12.87
CA PRO A 310 -70.09 -6.05 11.52
C PRO A 310 -71.47 -6.39 10.95
N HIS A 311 -72.10 -5.40 10.31
CA HIS A 311 -73.39 -5.52 9.61
C HIS A 311 -73.23 -5.49 8.09
N HIS A 312 -72.02 -5.19 7.59
CA HIS A 312 -71.67 -5.24 6.16
C HIS A 312 -70.19 -5.65 5.98
N PHE A 313 -69.87 -6.32 4.88
CA PHE A 313 -68.50 -6.80 4.58
C PHE A 313 -67.44 -5.70 4.65
N SER A 314 -67.77 -4.47 4.23
CA SER A 314 -66.83 -3.33 4.27
C SER A 314 -66.38 -2.90 5.68
N GLU A 315 -66.99 -3.41 6.74
CA GLU A 315 -66.64 -3.11 8.13
C GLU A 315 -65.60 -4.11 8.70
N VAL A 316 -65.42 -5.26 8.04
CA VAL A 316 -64.59 -6.40 8.52
C VAL A 316 -63.13 -6.00 8.74
N ASP A 317 -62.56 -5.19 7.85
CA ASP A 317 -61.17 -4.72 7.96
C ASP A 317 -60.94 -3.77 9.15
N ASP A 318 -61.89 -2.88 9.46
CA ASP A 318 -61.79 -1.97 10.60
C ASP A 318 -61.82 -2.75 11.94
N TYR A 319 -62.63 -3.82 12.02
CA TYR A 319 -62.59 -4.75 13.14
C TYR A 319 -61.28 -5.52 13.23
N ASN A 320 -60.82 -6.12 12.12
CA ASN A 320 -59.55 -6.87 12.07
C ASN A 320 -58.36 -6.00 12.49
N ALA A 321 -58.30 -4.75 12.00
CA ALA A 321 -57.31 -3.76 12.41
C ALA A 321 -57.42 -3.44 13.91
N THR A 322 -58.63 -3.20 14.42
CA THR A 322 -58.86 -2.90 15.85
C THR A 322 -58.44 -4.05 16.75
N PHE A 323 -58.74 -5.31 16.40
CA PHE A 323 -58.28 -6.48 17.14
C PHE A 323 -56.75 -6.61 17.09
N PHE A 324 -56.12 -6.42 15.93
CA PHE A 324 -54.67 -6.48 15.78
C PHE A 324 -53.95 -5.40 16.60
N PHE A 325 -54.39 -4.15 16.53
CA PHE A 325 -53.83 -3.06 17.35
C PHE A 325 -54.05 -3.31 18.84
N THR A 326 -55.21 -3.82 19.26
CA THR A 326 -55.47 -4.14 20.68
C THR A 326 -54.57 -5.27 21.18
N ALA A 327 -54.37 -6.34 20.39
CA ALA A 327 -53.44 -7.41 20.71
C ALA A 327 -51.99 -6.91 20.82
N LEU A 328 -51.57 -6.03 19.91
CA LEU A 328 -50.24 -5.41 19.93
C LEU A 328 -50.03 -4.52 21.16
N LEU A 329 -51.04 -3.75 21.57
CA LEU A 329 -50.98 -2.96 22.81
C LEU A 329 -50.89 -3.87 24.05
N ILE A 330 -51.66 -4.95 24.11
CA ILE A 330 -51.65 -5.93 25.22
C ILE A 330 -50.27 -6.61 25.38
N TYR A 331 -49.57 -6.85 24.28
CA TYR A 331 -48.20 -7.40 24.29
C TYR A 331 -47.18 -6.52 25.04
N PHE A 332 -47.39 -5.19 25.09
CA PHE A 332 -46.52 -4.25 25.81
C PHE A 332 -46.88 -4.06 27.29
N VAL A 333 -47.89 -4.77 27.81
CA VAL A 333 -48.31 -4.66 29.23
C VAL A 333 -47.36 -5.44 30.15
N GLU A 334 -46.62 -4.74 31.00
CA GLU A 334 -45.59 -5.34 31.88
C GLU A 334 -46.12 -6.28 32.96
N ASP A 335 -47.35 -6.10 33.46
CA ASP A 335 -47.96 -7.05 34.40
C ASP A 335 -48.58 -8.23 33.63
N PRO A 336 -48.00 -9.46 33.70
CA PRO A 336 -48.51 -10.61 32.96
C PRO A 336 -49.88 -11.08 33.45
N VAL A 337 -50.31 -10.71 34.65
CA VAL A 337 -51.66 -11.00 35.17
C VAL A 337 -52.68 -10.04 34.58
N GLN A 338 -52.28 -8.80 34.27
CA GLN A 338 -53.13 -7.80 33.62
C GLN A 338 -53.18 -7.99 32.10
N SER A 339 -52.03 -8.25 31.47
CA SER A 339 -51.93 -8.64 30.06
C SER A 339 -52.86 -9.83 29.76
N TYR A 340 -52.74 -10.93 30.52
CA TYR A 340 -53.63 -12.10 30.39
C TYR A 340 -55.12 -11.78 30.61
N GLN A 341 -55.47 -10.83 31.48
CA GLN A 341 -56.88 -10.42 31.66
C GLN A 341 -57.42 -9.68 30.43
N PHE A 342 -56.59 -8.84 29.79
CA PHE A 342 -56.95 -8.19 28.54
C PHE A 342 -56.98 -9.18 27.36
N GLU A 343 -56.04 -10.13 27.28
CA GLU A 343 -56.07 -11.22 26.28
C GLU A 343 -57.39 -12.00 26.36
N GLN A 344 -57.87 -12.35 27.56
CA GLN A 344 -59.13 -13.10 27.71
C GLN A 344 -60.36 -12.29 27.25
N ARG A 345 -60.39 -10.97 27.48
CA ARG A 345 -61.46 -10.08 26.96
C ARG A 345 -61.40 -9.98 25.43
N LEU A 346 -60.21 -9.72 24.88
CA LEU A 346 -60.00 -9.58 23.44
C LEU A 346 -60.39 -10.86 22.69
N ASN A 347 -59.86 -12.02 23.13
CA ASN A 347 -60.17 -13.31 22.52
C ASN A 347 -61.68 -13.62 22.59
N SER A 348 -62.36 -13.29 23.70
CA SER A 348 -63.82 -13.49 23.81
C SER A 348 -64.63 -12.60 22.86
N ARG A 349 -64.09 -11.46 22.40
CA ARG A 349 -64.73 -10.64 21.35
C ARG A 349 -64.34 -11.06 19.94
N MET A 350 -63.12 -11.54 19.72
CA MET A 350 -62.70 -12.17 18.46
C MET A 350 -63.49 -13.46 18.17
N GLU A 351 -63.69 -14.32 19.17
CA GLU A 351 -64.53 -15.54 19.05
C GLU A 351 -65.97 -15.19 18.66
N ALA A 352 -66.55 -14.12 19.21
CA ALA A 352 -67.88 -13.66 18.84
C ALA A 352 -67.93 -13.09 17.42
N PHE A 353 -66.94 -12.28 17.03
CA PHE A 353 -66.80 -11.70 15.70
C PHE A 353 -66.69 -12.76 14.61
N PHE A 354 -65.78 -13.73 14.74
CA PHE A 354 -65.63 -14.80 13.75
C PHE A 354 -66.85 -15.73 13.68
N ALA A 355 -67.59 -15.91 14.79
CA ALA A 355 -68.86 -16.64 14.75
C ALA A 355 -69.93 -15.89 13.93
N THR A 356 -70.03 -14.55 14.06
CA THR A 356 -70.92 -13.74 13.21
C THR A 356 -70.55 -13.84 11.73
N LEU A 357 -69.25 -13.84 11.40
CA LEU A 357 -68.80 -14.01 10.02
C LEU A 357 -69.08 -15.42 9.45
N ASP A 358 -68.91 -16.49 10.23
CA ASP A 358 -69.29 -17.85 9.80
C ASP A 358 -70.81 -18.01 9.66
N GLU A 359 -71.64 -17.31 10.45
CA GLU A 359 -73.10 -17.28 10.24
C GLU A 359 -73.47 -16.65 8.89
N TYR A 360 -72.83 -15.54 8.49
CA TYR A 360 -73.02 -14.93 7.16
C TYR A 360 -72.46 -15.80 6.03
N ALA A 361 -71.26 -16.37 6.20
CA ALA A 361 -70.63 -17.21 5.19
C ALA A 361 -71.41 -18.52 4.96
N ALA A 362 -71.85 -19.18 6.04
CA ALA A 362 -72.67 -20.38 5.97
C ALA A 362 -74.02 -20.14 5.26
N ALA A 363 -74.64 -18.98 5.45
CA ALA A 363 -75.92 -18.64 4.79
C ALA A 363 -75.83 -18.60 3.25
N VAL A 364 -74.63 -18.34 2.70
CA VAL A 364 -74.35 -18.37 1.25
C VAL A 364 -73.78 -19.72 0.83
N ARG A 365 -72.76 -20.22 1.53
CA ARG A 365 -72.02 -21.47 1.24
C ARG A 365 -72.90 -22.72 1.30
N ASP A 366 -73.84 -22.77 2.24
CA ASP A 366 -74.65 -23.96 2.49
C ASP A 366 -75.97 -23.97 1.64
N TRP A 367 -76.14 -23.03 0.70
CA TRP A 367 -77.27 -22.98 -0.24
C TRP A 367 -77.21 -24.13 -1.27
N ASP A 368 -78.31 -24.90 -1.38
CA ASP A 368 -78.38 -26.06 -2.28
C ASP A 368 -79.37 -25.80 -3.44
N PRO A 369 -78.92 -25.70 -4.71
CA PRO A 369 -79.79 -25.44 -5.86
C PRO A 369 -80.81 -26.56 -6.19
N ASP A 370 -80.69 -27.75 -5.60
CA ASP A 370 -81.71 -28.82 -5.69
C ASP A 370 -82.80 -28.69 -4.60
N VAL A 371 -82.66 -27.77 -3.64
CA VAL A 371 -83.50 -27.64 -2.43
C VAL A 371 -84.07 -26.24 -2.22
N ASP A 372 -83.22 -25.22 -2.28
CA ASP A 372 -83.54 -23.81 -2.03
C ASP A 372 -83.77 -23.07 -3.36
N SER A 373 -84.17 -21.79 -3.32
CA SER A 373 -84.40 -21.00 -4.53
C SER A 373 -83.33 -19.93 -4.77
N ASP A 374 -83.20 -19.47 -6.02
CA ASP A 374 -82.35 -18.35 -6.40
C ASP A 374 -82.68 -17.06 -5.60
N GLU A 375 -83.95 -16.90 -5.20
CA GLU A 375 -84.40 -15.80 -4.33
C GLU A 375 -83.82 -15.94 -2.91
N ASP A 376 -83.68 -17.16 -2.38
CA ASP A 376 -83.08 -17.41 -1.06
C ASP A 376 -81.57 -17.09 -1.06
N LEU A 377 -80.83 -17.47 -2.13
CA LEU A 377 -79.42 -17.08 -2.30
C LEU A 377 -79.24 -15.56 -2.37
N LEU A 378 -80.07 -14.87 -3.16
CA LEU A 378 -79.97 -13.42 -3.27
C LEU A 378 -80.25 -12.73 -1.92
N ASN A 379 -81.24 -13.22 -1.14
CA ASN A 379 -81.49 -12.72 0.22
C ASN A 379 -80.32 -13.00 1.19
N ALA A 380 -79.57 -14.10 1.01
CA ALA A 380 -78.38 -14.40 1.81
C ALA A 380 -77.20 -13.45 1.48
N LEU A 381 -77.00 -13.13 0.19
CA LEU A 381 -75.99 -12.16 -0.25
C LEU A 381 -76.37 -10.72 0.18
N GLU A 382 -77.63 -10.30 0.00
CA GLU A 382 -78.16 -8.99 0.44
C GLU A 382 -78.14 -8.80 1.97
N ALA A 383 -77.84 -9.85 2.76
CA ALA A 383 -77.76 -9.75 4.22
C ALA A 383 -76.42 -9.18 4.75
N PHE A 384 -75.38 -9.14 3.93
CA PHE A 384 -74.03 -8.69 4.34
C PHE A 384 -73.19 -8.03 3.21
N TRP A 385 -73.65 -8.11 1.96
CA TRP A 385 -73.01 -7.52 0.77
C TRP A 385 -74.00 -6.69 -0.06
N ASP A 386 -73.49 -5.95 -1.06
CA ASP A 386 -74.28 -5.23 -2.09
C ASP A 386 -74.29 -6.01 -3.44
N PRO A 387 -75.01 -7.15 -3.60
CA PRO A 387 -75.08 -7.89 -4.86
C PRO A 387 -75.94 -7.17 -5.92
N ASP A 388 -75.62 -7.32 -7.20
CA ASP A 388 -76.53 -6.91 -8.29
C ASP A 388 -77.43 -8.09 -8.68
N ALA A 389 -78.74 -7.95 -8.42
CA ALA A 389 -79.75 -8.95 -8.80
C ALA A 389 -79.78 -9.28 -10.32
N GLY A 390 -79.16 -8.47 -11.17
CA GLY A 390 -78.91 -8.76 -12.59
C GLY A 390 -77.85 -9.84 -12.85
N HIS A 391 -77.02 -10.18 -11.85
CA HIS A 391 -75.93 -11.17 -11.95
C HIS A 391 -76.31 -12.55 -11.36
N LEU A 392 -77.59 -12.79 -11.08
CA LEU A 392 -78.07 -14.01 -10.41
C LEU A 392 -77.71 -15.31 -11.15
N GLU A 393 -77.62 -15.30 -12.49
CA GLU A 393 -77.17 -16.45 -13.27
C GLU A 393 -75.67 -16.79 -13.10
N PHE A 394 -74.89 -15.86 -12.55
CA PHE A 394 -73.49 -16.08 -12.19
C PHE A 394 -73.34 -16.45 -10.71
N TYR A 395 -74.08 -15.82 -9.79
CA TYR A 395 -74.07 -16.22 -8.37
C TYR A 395 -74.49 -17.68 -8.16
N THR A 396 -75.57 -18.10 -8.84
CA THR A 396 -76.06 -19.49 -8.81
C THR A 396 -75.12 -20.52 -9.46
N TYR A 397 -74.15 -20.06 -10.27
CA TYR A 397 -73.06 -20.90 -10.78
C TYR A 397 -71.85 -20.90 -9.85
N LEU A 398 -71.39 -19.73 -9.40
CA LEU A 398 -70.16 -19.58 -8.62
C LEU A 398 -70.26 -20.25 -7.25
N VAL A 399 -71.33 -20.03 -6.48
CA VAL A 399 -71.47 -20.59 -5.13
C VAL A 399 -71.20 -22.12 -5.05
N PRO A 400 -71.80 -22.98 -5.89
CA PRO A 400 -71.51 -24.42 -5.87
C PRO A 400 -70.24 -24.86 -6.63
N ASN A 401 -69.45 -23.94 -7.20
CA ASN A 401 -68.21 -24.25 -7.95
C ASN A 401 -66.95 -23.52 -7.44
N SER A 402 -67.08 -22.60 -6.48
CA SER A 402 -65.99 -21.90 -5.78
C SER A 402 -65.67 -22.58 -4.44
N ASP A 403 -64.42 -22.49 -3.96
CA ASP A 403 -64.03 -23.06 -2.65
C ASP A 403 -64.30 -22.00 -1.56
N ILE A 404 -65.55 -21.94 -1.10
CA ILE A 404 -66.01 -20.95 -0.13
C ILE A 404 -65.79 -21.46 1.29
N THR A 405 -64.89 -20.83 2.03
CA THR A 405 -64.66 -21.09 3.45
C THR A 405 -65.20 -19.97 4.34
N ASP A 406 -64.99 -18.70 3.97
CA ASP A 406 -65.39 -17.52 4.75
C ASP A 406 -66.05 -16.39 3.94
N VAL A 407 -66.18 -15.20 4.55
CA VAL A 407 -66.79 -14.00 3.93
C VAL A 407 -65.92 -13.33 2.87
N HIS A 408 -64.59 -13.50 2.90
CA HIS A 408 -63.67 -12.96 1.90
C HIS A 408 -63.73 -13.82 0.63
N ASP A 409 -63.85 -15.14 0.76
CA ASP A 409 -64.10 -16.05 -0.37
C ASP A 409 -65.39 -15.67 -1.12
N ILE A 410 -66.44 -15.25 -0.40
CA ILE A 410 -67.70 -14.79 -1.01
C ILE A 410 -67.51 -13.43 -1.69
N GLN A 411 -66.75 -12.49 -1.10
CA GLN A 411 -66.44 -11.22 -1.75
C GLN A 411 -65.70 -11.45 -3.08
N GLU A 412 -64.59 -12.18 -3.05
CA GLU A 412 -63.71 -12.39 -4.20
C GLU A 412 -64.31 -13.37 -5.23
N GLN A 413 -64.59 -14.60 -4.80
CA GLN A 413 -64.96 -15.70 -5.69
C GLN A 413 -66.45 -15.68 -6.11
N VAL A 414 -67.30 -14.86 -5.49
CA VAL A 414 -68.74 -14.76 -5.81
C VAL A 414 -69.18 -13.34 -6.18
N ILE A 415 -69.05 -12.35 -5.29
CA ILE A 415 -69.55 -10.98 -5.51
C ILE A 415 -68.79 -10.29 -6.66
N GLU A 416 -67.46 -10.19 -6.55
CA GLU A 416 -66.63 -9.51 -7.54
C GLU A 416 -66.52 -10.33 -8.82
N LYS A 417 -66.22 -11.64 -8.73
CA LYS A 417 -66.12 -12.51 -9.91
C LYS A 417 -67.40 -12.56 -10.75
N ALA A 418 -68.59 -12.53 -10.15
CA ALA A 418 -69.85 -12.42 -10.91
C ALA A 418 -69.95 -11.10 -11.70
N GLN A 419 -69.50 -9.97 -11.12
CA GLN A 419 -69.47 -8.68 -11.79
C GLN A 419 -68.42 -8.64 -12.92
N GLU A 420 -67.29 -9.34 -12.79
CA GLU A 420 -66.31 -9.47 -13.87
C GLU A 420 -66.84 -10.34 -15.02
N ILE A 421 -67.44 -11.49 -14.71
CA ILE A 421 -68.11 -12.35 -15.69
C ILE A 421 -69.20 -11.54 -16.40
N ALA A 422 -70.08 -10.83 -15.69
CA ALA A 422 -71.16 -10.04 -16.30
C ALA A 422 -70.67 -9.00 -17.32
N GLN A 423 -69.50 -8.39 -17.09
CA GLN A 423 -68.88 -7.43 -18.01
C GLN A 423 -68.22 -8.12 -19.22
N GLY A 424 -67.56 -9.25 -19.03
CA GLY A 424 -66.77 -9.94 -20.05
C GLY A 424 -67.54 -10.96 -20.90
N TRP A 425 -68.53 -11.63 -20.31
CA TRP A 425 -69.15 -12.85 -20.84
C TRP A 425 -69.73 -12.73 -22.26
N PRO A 426 -70.39 -11.62 -22.68
CA PRO A 426 -70.87 -11.47 -24.04
C PRO A 426 -69.78 -11.49 -25.12
N VAL A 427 -68.53 -11.18 -24.76
CA VAL A 427 -67.35 -11.26 -25.64
C VAL A 427 -66.73 -12.65 -25.58
N VAL A 428 -66.45 -13.12 -24.37
CA VAL A 428 -65.83 -14.44 -24.12
C VAL A 428 -66.66 -15.56 -24.75
N LYS A 429 -67.98 -15.50 -24.60
CA LYS A 429 -68.90 -16.45 -25.22
C LYS A 429 -68.89 -16.41 -26.76
N GLU A 430 -68.75 -15.24 -27.39
CA GLU A 430 -68.68 -15.17 -28.85
C GLU A 430 -67.40 -15.85 -29.37
N ILE A 431 -66.28 -15.73 -28.63
CA ILE A 431 -65.02 -16.41 -28.93
C ILE A 431 -65.17 -17.93 -28.77
N ILE A 432 -65.82 -18.39 -27.70
CA ILE A 432 -66.07 -19.82 -27.44
C ILE A 432 -67.05 -20.41 -28.48
N ASP A 433 -68.15 -19.71 -28.81
CA ASP A 433 -69.11 -20.14 -29.84
C ASP A 433 -68.42 -20.26 -31.22
N ALA A 434 -67.49 -19.35 -31.55
CA ALA A 434 -66.69 -19.38 -32.78
C ALA A 434 -65.64 -20.51 -32.79
N LEU A 435 -65.01 -20.81 -31.64
CA LEU A 435 -64.14 -21.98 -31.48
C LEU A 435 -64.92 -23.28 -31.69
N GLN A 436 -66.13 -23.36 -31.13
CA GLN A 436 -67.00 -24.53 -31.24
C GLN A 436 -67.60 -24.76 -32.64
N SER A 437 -67.56 -23.78 -33.55
CA SER A 437 -67.97 -23.99 -34.94
C SER A 437 -67.00 -24.91 -35.71
N GLY A 438 -65.72 -24.91 -35.31
CA GLY A 438 -64.64 -25.63 -35.97
C GLY A 438 -64.14 -24.98 -37.26
N GLU A 439 -64.62 -23.79 -37.63
CA GLU A 439 -64.10 -23.01 -38.76
C GLU A 439 -62.97 -22.09 -38.28
N GLU A 440 -61.71 -22.49 -38.48
CA GLU A 440 -60.50 -21.79 -37.98
C GLU A 440 -60.46 -20.29 -38.35
N ASP A 441 -60.90 -19.93 -39.56
CA ASP A 441 -60.96 -18.54 -40.01
C ASP A 441 -62.08 -17.73 -39.31
N GLU A 442 -63.16 -18.37 -38.86
CA GLU A 442 -64.21 -17.71 -38.06
C GLU A 442 -63.69 -17.42 -36.65
N PHE A 443 -63.04 -18.41 -36.01
CA PHE A 443 -62.37 -18.24 -34.71
C PHE A 443 -61.28 -17.14 -34.76
N ARG A 444 -60.41 -17.17 -35.80
CA ARG A 444 -59.39 -16.14 -36.05
C ARG A 444 -60.01 -14.74 -36.17
N GLU A 445 -61.09 -14.59 -36.92
CA GLU A 445 -61.72 -13.28 -37.14
C GLU A 445 -62.51 -12.79 -35.92
N VAL A 446 -63.09 -13.68 -35.10
CA VAL A 446 -63.76 -13.29 -33.84
C VAL A 446 -62.75 -12.88 -32.77
N LEU A 447 -61.60 -13.57 -32.64
CA LEU A 447 -60.49 -13.08 -31.81
C LEU A 447 -59.99 -11.71 -32.33
N ARG A 448 -59.81 -11.55 -33.65
CA ARG A 448 -59.37 -10.29 -34.27
C ARG A 448 -60.36 -9.15 -34.03
N LYS A 449 -61.66 -9.41 -34.10
CA LYS A 449 -62.75 -8.46 -33.82
C LYS A 449 -62.64 -7.88 -32.40
N HIS A 450 -62.29 -8.71 -31.42
CA HIS A 450 -62.21 -8.35 -30.00
C HIS A 450 -60.80 -7.98 -29.52
N SER A 451 -59.81 -7.97 -30.43
CA SER A 451 -58.38 -7.77 -30.14
C SER A 451 -58.01 -6.56 -29.26
N SER A 452 -58.81 -5.50 -29.22
CA SER A 452 -58.59 -4.35 -28.32
C SER A 452 -58.82 -4.64 -26.83
N LEU A 453 -59.34 -5.82 -26.47
CA LEU A 453 -59.58 -6.26 -25.10
C LEU A 453 -58.46 -7.16 -24.56
N PHE A 454 -57.57 -7.66 -25.44
CA PHE A 454 -56.54 -8.63 -25.09
C PHE A 454 -55.13 -8.09 -25.34
N GLN A 455 -54.19 -8.48 -24.48
CA GLN A 455 -52.77 -8.23 -24.61
C GLN A 455 -52.09 -9.43 -25.29
N ARG A 456 -50.92 -9.20 -25.90
CA ARG A 456 -50.09 -10.26 -26.52
C ARG A 456 -50.85 -11.19 -27.49
N LEU A 457 -51.98 -10.73 -28.03
CA LEU A 457 -52.79 -11.49 -28.98
C LEU A 457 -52.10 -11.57 -30.33
N ASN A 458 -51.67 -12.77 -30.68
CA ASN A 458 -50.85 -13.10 -31.83
C ASN A 458 -51.72 -13.76 -32.91
N LEU A 459 -52.13 -12.95 -33.88
CA LEU A 459 -52.96 -13.35 -35.03
C LEU A 459 -52.31 -12.94 -36.37
N ASP A 460 -50.99 -12.82 -36.37
CA ASP A 460 -50.20 -12.68 -37.58
C ASP A 460 -50.25 -13.97 -38.40
N ASP A 461 -49.97 -13.88 -39.70
CA ASP A 461 -50.06 -15.00 -40.65
C ASP A 461 -48.88 -15.98 -40.49
N ASP A 462 -48.77 -16.64 -39.33
CA ASP A 462 -47.90 -17.79 -39.06
C ASP A 462 -48.19 -18.92 -40.06
N PRO A 463 -47.25 -19.28 -40.97
CA PRO A 463 -47.46 -20.32 -41.98
C PRO A 463 -47.68 -21.73 -41.39
N SER A 464 -47.39 -21.94 -40.11
CA SER A 464 -47.60 -23.20 -39.40
C SER A 464 -48.96 -23.27 -38.67
N HIS A 465 -49.65 -22.14 -38.50
CA HIS A 465 -50.91 -22.01 -37.77
C HIS A 465 -50.87 -22.52 -36.30
N ILE A 466 -49.67 -22.65 -35.72
CA ILE A 466 -49.46 -23.31 -34.43
C ILE A 466 -50.03 -22.48 -33.28
N VAL A 467 -49.80 -21.16 -33.26
CA VAL A 467 -50.24 -20.32 -32.13
C VAL A 467 -51.75 -20.28 -31.99
N LEU A 468 -52.48 -20.11 -33.10
CA LEU A 468 -53.94 -20.14 -33.11
C LEU A 468 -54.50 -21.53 -32.73
N SER A 469 -53.80 -22.61 -33.12
CA SER A 469 -54.14 -23.97 -32.70
C SER A 469 -53.97 -24.15 -31.19
N MET A 470 -52.96 -23.52 -30.57
CA MET A 470 -52.76 -23.52 -29.13
C MET A 470 -53.78 -22.63 -28.40
N TYR A 471 -54.18 -21.47 -28.96
CA TYR A 471 -55.30 -20.68 -28.42
C TYR A 471 -56.59 -21.51 -28.35
N GLY A 472 -56.93 -22.19 -29.46
CA GLY A 472 -58.11 -23.06 -29.51
C GLY A 472 -58.04 -24.25 -28.55
N LEU A 473 -56.84 -24.76 -28.27
CA LEU A 473 -56.62 -25.80 -27.26
C LEU A 473 -56.83 -25.29 -25.83
N MET A 474 -56.16 -24.19 -25.44
CA MET A 474 -56.22 -23.68 -24.07
C MET A 474 -57.63 -23.17 -23.73
N ILE A 475 -58.21 -22.32 -24.59
CA ILE A 475 -59.58 -21.80 -24.43
C ILE A 475 -60.60 -22.95 -24.45
N GLY A 476 -60.39 -23.96 -25.30
CA GLY A 476 -61.26 -25.14 -25.39
C GLY A 476 -61.19 -26.07 -24.18
N SER A 477 -60.03 -26.15 -23.52
CA SER A 477 -59.85 -26.90 -22.28
C SER A 477 -60.49 -26.17 -21.10
N GLU A 478 -60.18 -24.89 -20.93
CA GLU A 478 -60.69 -24.07 -19.83
C GLU A 478 -62.21 -23.96 -19.89
N ALA A 479 -62.80 -23.67 -21.06
CA ALA A 479 -64.25 -23.59 -21.24
C ALA A 479 -65.01 -24.93 -21.07
N MET A 480 -64.31 -26.06 -20.87
CA MET A 480 -64.92 -27.33 -20.46
C MET A 480 -64.99 -27.50 -18.93
N GLU A 481 -64.17 -26.77 -18.17
CA GLU A 481 -64.14 -26.80 -16.70
C GLU A 481 -64.84 -25.56 -16.11
N THR A 482 -64.63 -24.36 -16.69
CA THR A 482 -65.24 -23.08 -16.30
C THR A 482 -66.20 -22.54 -17.39
N PRO A 483 -67.47 -23.00 -17.44
CA PRO A 483 -68.45 -22.55 -18.45
C PRO A 483 -68.88 -21.07 -18.37
N TYR A 484 -68.35 -20.28 -17.42
CA TYR A 484 -68.51 -18.83 -17.34
C TYR A 484 -67.16 -18.14 -17.06
N MET A 485 -66.30 -18.15 -18.08
CA MET A 485 -64.96 -17.56 -18.05
C MET A 485 -64.99 -16.02 -18.13
N THR A 486 -64.11 -15.35 -17.38
CA THR A 486 -63.87 -13.90 -17.41
C THR A 486 -63.00 -13.46 -18.60
N LEU A 487 -62.83 -12.15 -18.80
CA LEU A 487 -61.82 -11.63 -19.74
C LEU A 487 -60.37 -11.85 -19.26
N ALA A 488 -60.15 -12.05 -17.96
CA ALA A 488 -58.84 -12.35 -17.39
C ALA A 488 -58.44 -13.80 -17.67
N GLU A 489 -59.29 -14.77 -17.34
CA GLU A 489 -59.05 -16.20 -17.61
C GLU A 489 -58.92 -16.47 -19.14
N MET A 490 -59.66 -15.74 -19.97
CA MET A 490 -59.48 -15.75 -21.44
C MET A 490 -58.12 -15.17 -21.87
N GLN A 491 -57.62 -14.13 -21.19
CA GLN A 491 -56.26 -13.61 -21.43
C GLN A 491 -55.19 -14.62 -21.03
N ASP A 492 -55.35 -15.30 -19.90
CA ASP A 492 -54.40 -16.32 -19.43
C ASP A 492 -54.37 -17.53 -20.37
N CYS A 493 -55.52 -17.94 -20.93
CA CYS A 493 -55.60 -18.94 -21.99
C CYS A 493 -54.81 -18.54 -23.25
N LEU A 494 -54.86 -17.26 -23.65
CA LEU A 494 -54.10 -16.74 -24.77
C LEU A 494 -52.60 -16.70 -24.47
N ASP A 495 -52.19 -16.28 -23.27
CA ASP A 495 -50.78 -16.23 -22.88
C ASP A 495 -50.16 -17.62 -22.70
N ALA A 496 -50.89 -18.57 -22.12
CA ALA A 496 -50.48 -19.98 -22.07
C ALA A 496 -50.39 -20.57 -23.50
N GLY A 497 -51.29 -20.18 -24.41
CA GLY A 497 -51.24 -20.55 -25.81
C GLY A 497 -50.04 -19.95 -26.57
N ASN A 498 -49.63 -18.72 -26.25
CA ASN A 498 -48.40 -18.11 -26.76
C ASN A 498 -47.15 -18.91 -26.32
N ILE A 499 -47.08 -19.25 -25.02
CA ILE A 499 -45.99 -20.06 -24.44
C ILE A 499 -45.95 -21.45 -25.09
N ALA A 500 -47.10 -22.13 -25.20
CA ALA A 500 -47.19 -23.44 -25.85
C ALA A 500 -46.81 -23.38 -27.33
N GLY A 501 -47.24 -22.35 -28.07
CA GLY A 501 -46.90 -22.16 -29.48
C GLY A 501 -45.40 -21.94 -29.67
N PHE A 502 -44.80 -21.08 -28.84
CA PHE A 502 -43.35 -20.87 -28.79
C PHE A 502 -42.59 -22.17 -28.49
N HIS A 503 -42.95 -22.93 -27.44
CA HIS A 503 -42.24 -24.15 -27.07
C HIS A 503 -42.21 -25.20 -28.19
N ASN A 504 -43.31 -25.35 -28.93
CA ASN A 504 -43.36 -26.30 -30.06
C ASN A 504 -42.47 -25.85 -31.24
N LEU A 505 -42.46 -24.55 -31.57
CA LEU A 505 -41.57 -24.00 -32.61
C LEU A 505 -40.09 -24.06 -32.19
N ALA A 506 -39.79 -23.65 -30.96
CA ALA A 506 -38.44 -23.63 -30.40
C ALA A 506 -37.82 -25.03 -30.33
N ALA A 507 -38.56 -26.02 -29.82
CA ALA A 507 -38.07 -27.40 -29.76
C ALA A 507 -37.73 -27.98 -31.14
N PHE A 508 -38.49 -27.61 -32.18
CA PHE A 508 -38.15 -27.98 -33.56
C PHE A 508 -36.85 -27.34 -34.03
N ALA A 509 -36.58 -26.09 -33.64
CA ALA A 509 -35.31 -25.42 -33.88
C ALA A 509 -34.14 -26.10 -33.13
N PHE A 510 -34.27 -26.35 -31.83
CA PHE A 510 -33.21 -26.95 -31.01
C PHE A 510 -32.86 -28.39 -31.45
N PHE A 511 -33.85 -29.28 -31.59
CA PHE A 511 -33.56 -30.70 -31.84
C PHE A 511 -33.20 -31.01 -33.30
N ASN A 512 -33.73 -30.26 -34.27
CA ASN A 512 -33.44 -30.47 -35.69
C ASN A 512 -32.37 -29.51 -36.26
N LEU A 513 -31.93 -28.50 -35.49
CA LEU A 513 -31.06 -27.40 -35.94
C LEU A 513 -31.67 -26.58 -37.09
N ASP A 514 -32.99 -26.41 -37.07
CA ASP A 514 -33.76 -25.88 -38.19
C ASP A 514 -33.89 -24.34 -38.13
N ARG A 515 -33.42 -23.67 -39.19
CA ARG A 515 -33.40 -22.20 -39.32
C ARG A 515 -34.78 -21.58 -39.52
N ASP A 516 -35.71 -22.26 -40.20
CA ASP A 516 -37.06 -21.74 -40.43
C ASP A 516 -37.86 -21.82 -39.13
N PHE A 517 -37.76 -22.94 -38.40
CA PHE A 517 -38.35 -23.07 -37.06
C PHE A 517 -37.70 -22.14 -36.02
N TRP A 518 -36.37 -21.92 -36.10
CA TRP A 518 -35.69 -20.90 -35.27
C TRP A 518 -36.28 -19.51 -35.52
N THR A 519 -36.48 -19.14 -36.79
CA THR A 519 -37.03 -17.84 -37.17
C THR A 519 -38.48 -17.70 -36.70
N MET A 520 -39.30 -18.74 -36.87
CA MET A 520 -40.67 -18.76 -36.38
C MET A 520 -40.73 -18.67 -34.85
N ALA A 521 -39.84 -19.36 -34.12
CA ALA A 521 -39.76 -19.27 -32.66
C ALA A 521 -39.35 -17.86 -32.18
N GLN A 522 -38.34 -17.24 -32.83
CA GLN A 522 -37.88 -15.89 -32.48
C GLN A 522 -39.00 -14.84 -32.64
N LEU A 523 -39.88 -14.99 -33.64
CA LEU A 523 -41.03 -14.12 -33.84
C LEU A 523 -42.09 -14.21 -32.72
N GLN A 524 -42.13 -15.29 -31.93
CA GLN A 524 -43.09 -15.42 -30.82
C GLN A 524 -42.62 -14.72 -29.54
N LEU A 525 -41.32 -14.43 -29.39
CA LEU A 525 -40.75 -13.86 -28.16
C LEU A 525 -41.48 -12.60 -27.64
N PRO A 526 -41.94 -11.63 -28.47
CA PRO A 526 -42.67 -10.44 -27.99
C PRO A 526 -44.07 -10.72 -27.44
N TYR A 527 -44.58 -11.94 -27.62
CA TYR A 527 -45.91 -12.38 -27.17
C TYR A 527 -45.84 -13.24 -25.88
N LEU A 528 -44.66 -13.52 -25.36
CA LEU A 528 -44.50 -14.24 -24.09
C LEU A 528 -44.67 -13.28 -22.90
N ILE A 529 -45.49 -13.67 -21.92
CA ILE A 529 -45.68 -12.90 -20.68
C ILE A 529 -44.47 -13.03 -19.73
N GLU A 530 -43.79 -14.18 -19.74
CA GLU A 530 -42.60 -14.49 -18.94
C GLU A 530 -41.49 -15.13 -19.81
N TYR A 531 -40.30 -15.30 -19.24
CA TYR A 531 -39.13 -16.00 -19.84
C TYR A 531 -38.58 -15.45 -21.17
N GLN A 532 -39.14 -14.36 -21.74
CA GLN A 532 -38.70 -13.75 -23.00
C GLN A 532 -37.18 -13.55 -23.08
N ASP A 533 -36.55 -12.96 -22.05
CA ASP A 533 -35.10 -12.72 -21.99
C ASP A 533 -34.27 -14.00 -21.80
N THR A 534 -34.86 -15.09 -21.32
CA THR A 534 -34.19 -16.39 -21.16
C THR A 534 -34.22 -17.17 -22.46
N PHE A 535 -35.41 -17.33 -23.05
CA PHE A 535 -35.57 -17.98 -24.34
C PHE A 535 -34.92 -17.20 -25.49
N GLY A 536 -34.90 -15.86 -25.42
CA GLY A 536 -34.14 -15.03 -26.35
C GLY A 536 -32.64 -15.34 -26.33
N ARG A 537 -32.03 -15.45 -25.14
CA ARG A 537 -30.60 -15.84 -25.01
C ARG A 537 -30.33 -17.25 -25.53
N GLN A 538 -31.22 -18.21 -25.22
CA GLN A 538 -31.08 -19.59 -25.70
C GLN A 538 -31.20 -19.68 -27.24
N LEU A 539 -32.09 -18.89 -27.86
CA LEU A 539 -32.17 -18.77 -29.33
C LEU A 539 -30.96 -18.05 -29.94
N ASP A 540 -30.43 -17.01 -29.29
CA ASP A 540 -29.20 -16.31 -29.72
C ASP A 540 -27.94 -17.19 -29.61
N GLU A 541 -27.94 -18.20 -28.73
CA GLU A 541 -26.90 -19.23 -28.70
C GLU A 541 -27.12 -20.27 -29.82
N LEU A 542 -28.35 -20.75 -29.98
CA LEU A 542 -28.72 -21.70 -31.04
C LEU A 542 -28.41 -21.13 -32.45
N ASP A 543 -28.63 -19.84 -32.70
CA ASP A 543 -28.28 -19.18 -33.96
C ASP A 543 -26.80 -19.35 -34.35
N ARG A 544 -25.90 -19.17 -33.38
CA ARG A 544 -24.45 -19.33 -33.58
C ARG A 544 -24.10 -20.77 -33.91
N LEU A 545 -24.77 -21.71 -33.25
CA LEU A 545 -24.58 -23.14 -33.50
C LEU A 545 -25.12 -23.54 -34.88
N ILE A 546 -26.30 -23.05 -35.30
CA ILE A 546 -26.86 -23.31 -36.62
C ILE A 546 -25.92 -22.78 -37.73
N LYS A 547 -25.32 -21.59 -37.55
CA LYS A 547 -24.35 -21.00 -38.50
C LYS A 547 -23.13 -21.87 -38.80
N VAL A 548 -22.69 -22.72 -37.85
CA VAL A 548 -21.58 -23.68 -38.07
C VAL A 548 -21.96 -24.73 -39.12
N PHE A 549 -23.24 -25.12 -39.19
CA PHE A 549 -23.76 -26.09 -40.16
C PHE A 549 -24.20 -25.44 -41.49
N GLU A 550 -24.63 -24.17 -41.46
CA GLU A 550 -24.98 -23.38 -42.66
C GLU A 550 -23.76 -22.89 -43.46
N SER A 551 -22.55 -22.96 -42.89
CA SER A 551 -21.34 -22.44 -43.53
C SER A 551 -20.95 -23.24 -44.79
N GLU A 552 -20.91 -22.59 -45.96
CA GLU A 552 -20.47 -23.21 -47.23
C GLU A 552 -18.96 -23.03 -47.49
N THR A 553 -18.30 -22.09 -46.82
CA THR A 553 -16.87 -21.77 -47.01
C THR A 553 -16.04 -21.84 -45.73
N GLU A 554 -14.71 -21.92 -45.90
CA GLU A 554 -13.74 -21.94 -44.79
C GLU A 554 -13.73 -20.64 -43.97
N GLU A 555 -14.02 -19.49 -44.58
CA GLU A 555 -14.02 -18.17 -43.91
C GLU A 555 -15.29 -17.99 -43.06
N GLU A 556 -16.45 -18.41 -43.58
CA GLU A 556 -17.73 -18.47 -42.84
C GLU A 556 -17.62 -19.45 -41.67
N LEU A 557 -17.12 -20.68 -41.92
CA LEU A 557 -16.98 -21.70 -40.90
C LEU A 557 -16.03 -21.29 -39.78
N TYR A 558 -14.89 -20.65 -40.10
CA TYR A 558 -13.98 -20.15 -39.08
C TYR A 558 -14.66 -19.12 -38.17
N THR A 559 -15.41 -18.18 -38.78
CA THR A 559 -16.17 -17.15 -38.05
C THR A 559 -17.26 -17.78 -37.17
N ALA A 560 -18.05 -18.70 -37.72
CA ALA A 560 -19.12 -19.38 -37.00
C ALA A 560 -18.60 -20.23 -35.83
N LEU A 561 -17.49 -20.96 -36.00
CA LEU A 561 -16.84 -21.70 -34.92
C LEU A 561 -16.31 -20.78 -33.81
N GLN A 562 -15.83 -19.57 -34.15
CA GLN A 562 -15.44 -18.56 -33.17
C GLN A 562 -16.65 -17.98 -32.43
N ASP A 563 -17.72 -17.61 -33.13
CA ASP A 563 -18.94 -17.04 -32.51
C ASP A 563 -19.68 -18.05 -31.61
N ALA A 564 -19.64 -19.34 -31.97
CA ALA A 564 -20.10 -20.46 -31.15
C ALA A 564 -19.16 -20.79 -29.98
N GLY A 565 -17.95 -20.22 -29.95
CA GLY A 565 -16.93 -20.48 -28.92
C GLY A 565 -16.46 -21.93 -28.90
N ILE A 566 -16.05 -22.45 -30.06
CA ILE A 566 -15.43 -23.77 -30.23
C ILE A 566 -13.91 -23.63 -30.17
N GLU A 567 -13.26 -24.47 -29.35
CA GLU A 567 -11.82 -24.40 -29.07
C GLU A 567 -11.00 -25.30 -30.00
N TYR A 568 -9.67 -25.16 -29.97
CA TYR A 568 -8.69 -25.94 -30.76
C TYR A 568 -8.86 -25.89 -32.30
N VAL A 569 -9.64 -24.94 -32.84
CA VAL A 569 -9.87 -24.75 -34.28
C VAL A 569 -8.57 -24.36 -35.00
N LYS A 570 -8.10 -25.22 -35.90
CA LYS A 570 -6.88 -25.02 -36.71
C LYS A 570 -7.26 -24.52 -38.11
N VAL A 571 -6.76 -23.34 -38.48
CA VAL A 571 -6.97 -22.75 -39.82
C VAL A 571 -6.57 -23.72 -40.97
N PRO A 572 -5.46 -24.48 -40.90
CA PRO A 572 -5.11 -25.47 -41.93
C PRO A 572 -6.10 -26.64 -42.10
N LEU A 573 -7.06 -26.83 -41.20
CA LEU A 573 -8.03 -27.92 -41.19
C LEU A 573 -9.47 -27.48 -41.49
N LEU A 574 -9.72 -26.20 -41.78
CA LEU A 574 -11.07 -25.69 -42.08
C LEU A 574 -11.76 -26.48 -43.21
N ALA A 575 -11.03 -26.80 -44.28
CA ALA A 575 -11.52 -27.64 -45.37
C ALA A 575 -11.91 -29.07 -44.95
N GLU A 576 -11.34 -29.62 -43.86
CA GLU A 576 -11.71 -30.94 -43.32
C GLU A 576 -12.87 -30.84 -42.33
N TYR A 577 -12.87 -29.83 -41.44
CA TYR A 577 -14.01 -29.53 -40.56
C TYR A 577 -15.30 -29.32 -41.37
N LEU A 578 -15.23 -28.57 -42.48
CA LEU A 578 -16.35 -28.29 -43.38
C LEU A 578 -17.01 -29.58 -43.89
N LYS A 579 -16.22 -30.61 -44.24
CA LYS A 579 -16.75 -31.92 -44.67
C LYS A 579 -17.42 -32.69 -43.54
N VAL A 580 -16.97 -32.50 -42.31
CA VAL A 580 -17.46 -33.19 -41.11
C VAL A 580 -18.73 -32.52 -40.55
N PHE A 581 -18.92 -31.22 -40.80
CA PHE A 581 -20.16 -30.49 -40.46
C PHE A 581 -21.22 -30.55 -41.57
N ALA A 582 -20.84 -30.51 -42.86
CA ALA A 582 -21.77 -30.63 -43.99
C ALA A 582 -22.47 -32.00 -44.12
N GLY A 583 -22.21 -32.93 -43.19
CA GLY A 583 -22.91 -34.21 -43.04
C GLY A 583 -23.48 -34.43 -41.63
N PHE A 584 -23.66 -33.36 -40.84
CA PHE A 584 -24.24 -33.44 -39.50
C PHE A 584 -25.77 -33.35 -39.56
N ALA A 585 -26.45 -34.34 -38.97
CA ALA A 585 -27.85 -34.22 -38.58
C ALA A 585 -27.93 -33.94 -37.07
N GLY A 586 -29.02 -33.32 -36.62
CA GLY A 586 -29.25 -32.91 -35.23
C GLY A 586 -29.16 -34.01 -34.17
N ALA A 587 -29.38 -33.63 -32.91
CA ALA A 587 -28.96 -34.39 -31.73
C ALA A 587 -29.55 -35.82 -31.65
N SER A 588 -28.77 -36.80 -32.12
CA SER A 588 -29.04 -38.25 -32.15
C SER A 588 -30.13 -38.74 -33.11
N GLU A 589 -29.91 -39.95 -33.67
CA GLU A 589 -30.89 -40.70 -34.51
C GLU A 589 -32.18 -41.12 -33.76
N ALA A 590 -32.39 -40.65 -32.53
CA ALA A 590 -33.50 -41.05 -31.65
C ALA A 590 -34.40 -39.89 -31.18
N SER A 591 -34.08 -38.62 -31.48
CA SER A 591 -34.82 -37.46 -30.94
C SER A 591 -35.71 -36.72 -31.95
N ALA A 592 -35.45 -36.86 -33.26
CA ALA A 592 -36.12 -36.08 -34.31
C ALA A 592 -37.66 -36.21 -34.25
N LEU A 593 -38.31 -35.09 -33.87
CA LEU A 593 -39.76 -34.93 -33.82
C LEU A 593 -40.31 -34.93 -35.26
N GLN A 594 -41.33 -35.74 -35.56
CA GLN A 594 -41.81 -35.90 -36.94
C GLN A 594 -42.90 -34.89 -37.32
N SER A 595 -43.57 -34.29 -36.33
CA SER A 595 -44.40 -33.10 -36.52
C SER A 595 -44.51 -32.24 -35.24
N PRO A 596 -44.76 -30.92 -35.34
CA PRO A 596 -44.94 -30.05 -34.19
C PRO A 596 -46.03 -30.47 -33.19
N GLY A 597 -46.97 -31.34 -33.57
CA GLY A 597 -48.00 -31.84 -32.67
C GLY A 597 -47.56 -32.96 -31.71
N GLU A 598 -46.48 -33.69 -32.01
CA GLU A 598 -46.04 -34.85 -31.19
C GLU A 598 -45.39 -34.47 -29.86
N LEU A 599 -45.00 -33.21 -29.70
CA LEU A 599 -44.33 -32.72 -28.50
C LEU A 599 -45.31 -32.34 -27.39
N LEU A 600 -46.56 -32.02 -27.72
CA LEU A 600 -47.59 -31.55 -26.79
C LEU A 600 -47.87 -32.58 -25.67
N GLU A 601 -48.09 -33.85 -26.02
CA GLU A 601 -48.26 -34.94 -25.03
C GLU A 601 -46.99 -35.18 -24.19
N ARG A 602 -45.80 -34.78 -24.67
CA ARG A 602 -44.54 -34.92 -23.93
C ARG A 602 -44.31 -33.76 -22.97
N ILE A 603 -44.59 -32.52 -23.37
CA ILE A 603 -44.46 -31.34 -22.49
C ILE A 603 -45.51 -31.38 -21.38
N LEU A 604 -46.78 -31.64 -21.69
CA LEU A 604 -47.85 -31.76 -20.68
C LEU A 604 -47.64 -32.92 -19.69
N ALA A 605 -46.73 -33.85 -19.98
CA ALA A 605 -46.37 -34.99 -19.11
C ALA A 605 -45.01 -34.82 -18.38
N LEU A 606 -44.30 -33.71 -18.57
CA LEU A 606 -42.98 -33.48 -17.98
C LEU A 606 -43.05 -32.51 -16.79
N THR A 607 -42.74 -33.01 -15.59
CA THR A 607 -42.51 -32.21 -14.38
C THR A 607 -41.09 -31.62 -14.38
N ILE A 608 -40.67 -31.01 -15.48
CA ILE A 608 -39.34 -30.42 -15.72
C ILE A 608 -39.55 -29.10 -16.47
N GLU A 609 -38.86 -28.04 -16.05
CA GLU A 609 -38.94 -26.73 -16.70
C GLU A 609 -38.35 -26.79 -18.12
N VAL A 610 -39.06 -26.24 -19.11
CA VAL A 610 -38.66 -26.32 -20.53
C VAL A 610 -37.33 -25.59 -20.78
N VAL A 611 -36.98 -24.62 -19.93
CA VAL A 611 -35.70 -23.91 -19.90
C VAL A 611 -34.51 -24.87 -19.80
N ASP A 612 -34.54 -25.82 -18.85
CA ASP A 612 -33.49 -26.84 -18.64
C ASP A 612 -33.30 -27.74 -19.87
N VAL A 613 -34.40 -28.04 -20.56
CA VAL A 613 -34.41 -28.93 -21.73
C VAL A 613 -33.66 -28.29 -22.90
N PHE A 614 -33.83 -26.99 -23.13
CA PHE A 614 -33.13 -26.27 -24.18
C PHE A 614 -31.67 -25.96 -23.81
N GLU A 615 -31.36 -25.67 -22.55
CA GLU A 615 -29.96 -25.54 -22.08
C GLU A 615 -29.18 -26.86 -22.18
N THR A 616 -29.81 -27.99 -21.85
CA THR A 616 -29.22 -29.32 -22.07
C THR A 616 -28.98 -29.58 -23.56
N ALA A 617 -29.93 -29.22 -24.44
CA ALA A 617 -29.78 -29.39 -25.88
C ALA A 617 -28.61 -28.56 -26.45
N LEU A 618 -28.49 -27.28 -26.05
CA LEU A 618 -27.37 -26.41 -26.43
C LEU A 618 -26.02 -27.01 -26.04
N PHE A 619 -25.90 -27.47 -24.79
CA PHE A 619 -24.69 -28.12 -24.28
C PHE A 619 -24.33 -29.38 -25.08
N ASP A 620 -25.30 -30.24 -25.38
CA ASP A 620 -25.09 -31.48 -26.15
C ASP A 620 -24.70 -31.18 -27.61
N ILE A 621 -25.31 -30.18 -28.26
CA ILE A 621 -24.96 -29.75 -29.63
C ILE A 621 -23.51 -29.24 -29.65
N LYS A 622 -23.17 -28.32 -28.74
CA LYS A 622 -21.81 -27.75 -28.66
C LYS A 622 -20.75 -28.80 -28.32
N SER A 623 -21.05 -29.74 -27.43
CA SER A 623 -20.17 -30.86 -27.09
C SER A 623 -19.90 -31.78 -28.30
N GLN A 624 -20.92 -32.04 -29.12
CA GLN A 624 -20.77 -32.81 -30.36
C GLN A 624 -19.94 -32.08 -31.43
N MET A 625 -20.00 -30.74 -31.51
CA MET A 625 -19.10 -29.96 -32.36
C MET A 625 -17.66 -30.05 -31.88
N GLN A 626 -17.42 -29.82 -30.58
CA GLN A 626 -16.09 -29.81 -29.99
C GLN A 626 -15.39 -31.18 -30.16
N GLY A 627 -16.13 -32.28 -29.96
CA GLY A 627 -15.65 -33.63 -30.22
C GLY A 627 -15.20 -33.83 -31.67
N ARG A 628 -15.97 -33.33 -32.64
CA ARG A 628 -15.63 -33.45 -34.08
C ARG A 628 -14.40 -32.62 -34.47
N ILE A 629 -14.17 -31.46 -33.86
CA ILE A 629 -12.90 -30.73 -34.02
C ILE A 629 -11.73 -31.55 -33.46
N HIS A 630 -11.88 -32.14 -32.27
CA HIS A 630 -10.84 -32.98 -31.66
C HIS A 630 -10.51 -34.22 -32.49
N ASP A 631 -11.52 -34.93 -33.02
CA ASP A 631 -11.34 -36.10 -33.88
C ASP A 631 -10.55 -35.76 -35.16
N VAL A 632 -10.90 -34.65 -35.83
CA VAL A 632 -10.21 -34.19 -37.05
C VAL A 632 -8.78 -33.71 -36.74
N ASN A 633 -8.58 -33.03 -35.61
CA ASN A 633 -7.26 -32.61 -35.16
C ASN A 633 -6.33 -33.81 -34.88
N LEU A 634 -6.80 -34.78 -34.10
CA LEU A 634 -6.05 -35.98 -33.74
C LEU A 634 -5.69 -36.80 -34.98
N ALA A 635 -6.66 -37.10 -35.84
CA ALA A 635 -6.41 -37.85 -37.08
C ALA A 635 -5.42 -37.12 -38.02
N SER A 636 -5.40 -35.79 -38.01
CA SER A 636 -4.46 -34.98 -38.79
C SER A 636 -3.03 -35.04 -38.23
N VAL A 637 -2.88 -35.00 -36.90
CA VAL A 637 -1.58 -35.17 -36.22
C VAL A 637 -1.03 -36.58 -36.40
N GLU A 638 -1.85 -37.63 -36.18
CA GLU A 638 -1.49 -39.03 -36.45
C GLU A 638 -1.02 -39.22 -37.91
N ALA A 639 -1.72 -38.60 -38.87
CA ALA A 639 -1.36 -38.65 -40.28
C ALA A 639 -0.10 -37.82 -40.64
N VAL A 640 0.46 -37.00 -39.74
CA VAL A 640 1.78 -36.38 -39.90
C VAL A 640 2.86 -37.23 -39.21
N LEU A 641 2.60 -37.74 -38.01
CA LEU A 641 3.51 -38.67 -37.31
C LEU A 641 3.82 -39.91 -38.17
N GLN A 642 2.82 -40.52 -38.81
CA GLN A 642 3.01 -41.63 -39.75
C GLN A 642 3.88 -41.27 -40.98
N LYS A 643 3.90 -40.00 -41.41
CA LYS A 643 4.79 -39.53 -42.50
C LYS A 643 6.22 -39.33 -42.01
N ILE A 644 6.40 -38.91 -40.74
CA ILE A 644 7.72 -38.76 -40.10
C ILE A 644 8.34 -40.14 -39.84
N GLY A 645 7.58 -41.10 -39.30
CA GLY A 645 8.03 -42.51 -39.18
C GLY A 645 8.22 -43.23 -40.53
N GLY A 646 7.75 -42.62 -41.64
CA GLY A 646 7.89 -43.13 -43.01
C GLY A 646 9.04 -42.52 -43.82
N VAL A 647 9.93 -41.72 -43.21
CA VAL A 647 11.09 -41.15 -43.94
C VAL A 647 12.12 -42.22 -44.30
N THR A 648 13.00 -41.89 -45.25
CA THR A 648 14.03 -42.81 -45.78
C THR A 648 15.35 -42.08 -46.01
N ARG A 649 16.44 -42.82 -46.29
CA ARG A 649 17.73 -42.23 -46.70
C ARG A 649 17.68 -41.46 -48.02
N GLU A 650 16.60 -41.55 -48.78
CA GLU A 650 16.36 -40.76 -50.01
C GLU A 650 15.46 -39.53 -49.77
N THR A 651 14.89 -39.37 -48.57
CA THR A 651 14.06 -38.22 -48.20
C THR A 651 14.91 -36.95 -48.11
N PRO A 652 14.62 -35.86 -48.85
CA PRO A 652 15.36 -34.62 -48.73
C PRO A 652 15.18 -33.99 -47.33
N PRO A 653 16.23 -33.45 -46.69
CA PRO A 653 16.13 -32.83 -45.36
C PRO A 653 15.04 -31.73 -45.28
N GLN A 654 14.85 -30.95 -46.36
CA GLN A 654 13.78 -29.96 -46.45
C GLN A 654 12.36 -30.54 -46.38
N GLN A 655 12.16 -31.81 -46.78
CA GLN A 655 10.87 -32.48 -46.65
C GLN A 655 10.58 -32.85 -45.19
N LEU A 656 11.61 -33.23 -44.40
CA LEU A 656 11.46 -33.40 -42.96
C LEU A 656 11.07 -32.08 -42.28
N MET A 657 11.71 -30.96 -42.64
CA MET A 657 11.33 -29.64 -42.13
C MET A 657 9.86 -29.30 -42.43
N THR A 658 9.35 -29.63 -43.62
CA THR A 658 7.92 -29.42 -43.93
C THR A 658 7.03 -30.24 -42.99
N LEU A 659 7.36 -31.51 -42.73
CA LEU A 659 6.57 -32.37 -41.82
C LEU A 659 6.61 -31.87 -40.36
N LEU A 660 7.76 -31.39 -39.88
CA LEU A 660 7.88 -30.79 -38.54
C LEU A 660 7.09 -29.47 -38.43
N ALA A 661 7.14 -28.63 -39.48
CA ALA A 661 6.38 -27.38 -39.53
C ALA A 661 4.87 -27.61 -39.67
N ASP A 662 4.44 -28.71 -40.31
CA ASP A 662 3.03 -29.10 -40.36
C ASP A 662 2.58 -29.66 -38.99
N LEU A 663 3.39 -30.46 -38.30
CA LEU A 663 3.10 -30.95 -36.95
C LEU A 663 2.86 -29.77 -35.97
N TYR A 664 3.77 -28.78 -35.95
CA TYR A 664 3.67 -27.57 -35.12
C TYR A 664 2.42 -26.71 -35.40
N ARG A 665 1.90 -26.72 -36.64
CA ARG A 665 0.67 -25.97 -36.98
C ARG A 665 -0.62 -26.68 -36.58
N LEU A 666 -0.56 -28.00 -36.42
CA LEU A 666 -1.72 -28.84 -36.09
C LEU A 666 -1.87 -29.00 -34.57
N THR A 667 -0.80 -28.83 -33.80
CA THR A 667 -0.82 -28.76 -32.33
C THR A 667 -1.08 -27.31 -31.83
N PRO A 668 -1.35 -27.08 -30.53
CA PRO A 668 -1.74 -28.05 -29.50
C PRO A 668 -3.03 -28.80 -29.87
N ILE A 669 -3.16 -30.05 -29.43
CA ILE A 669 -4.39 -30.85 -29.55
C ILE A 669 -4.80 -31.41 -28.17
N LEU A 670 -6.09 -31.62 -27.95
CA LEU A 670 -6.61 -32.25 -26.73
C LEU A 670 -6.77 -33.76 -26.92
N VAL A 671 -6.10 -34.56 -26.09
CA VAL A 671 -6.17 -36.04 -26.12
C VAL A 671 -6.57 -36.53 -24.73
N LYS A 672 -7.76 -37.15 -24.62
CA LYS A 672 -8.33 -37.67 -23.36
C LYS A 672 -8.47 -36.63 -22.22
N GLY A 673 -8.39 -35.33 -22.53
CA GLY A 673 -8.42 -34.24 -21.56
C GLY A 673 -7.05 -33.64 -21.21
N GLU A 674 -5.96 -34.17 -21.77
CA GLU A 674 -4.61 -33.59 -21.67
C GLU A 674 -4.27 -32.84 -22.97
N GLU A 675 -3.69 -31.64 -22.85
CA GLU A 675 -3.21 -30.86 -24.00
C GLU A 675 -1.81 -31.34 -24.40
N ILE A 676 -1.61 -31.62 -25.69
CA ILE A 676 -0.33 -32.09 -26.24
C ILE A 676 0.14 -31.11 -27.33
N ASP A 677 1.30 -30.49 -27.12
CA ASP A 677 1.91 -29.56 -28.08
C ASP A 677 3.31 -29.95 -28.56
N PHE A 678 3.61 -29.60 -29.81
CA PHE A 678 4.89 -29.74 -30.49
C PHE A 678 5.46 -28.34 -30.82
N GLU A 679 5.88 -27.60 -29.80
CA GLU A 679 6.63 -26.35 -29.97
C GLU A 679 7.98 -26.60 -30.66
N LEU A 680 8.01 -26.51 -32.00
CA LEU A 680 9.22 -26.74 -32.80
C LEU A 680 10.35 -25.74 -32.47
N TYR A 681 10.02 -24.57 -31.92
CA TYR A 681 10.97 -23.51 -31.58
C TYR A 681 11.19 -23.36 -30.05
N ASP A 682 10.82 -24.37 -29.26
CA ASP A 682 11.23 -24.44 -27.85
C ASP A 682 12.76 -24.45 -27.74
N LEU A 683 13.29 -23.57 -26.88
CA LEU A 683 14.72 -23.47 -26.59
C LEU A 683 15.27 -24.76 -25.93
N SER A 684 14.43 -25.56 -25.27
CA SER A 684 14.83 -26.87 -24.72
C SER A 684 14.99 -27.97 -25.79
N LEU A 685 14.44 -27.74 -26.99
CA LEU A 685 14.54 -28.64 -28.13
C LEU A 685 15.78 -28.34 -29.00
N ASP A 686 16.30 -27.10 -28.97
CA ASP A 686 17.46 -26.62 -29.73
C ASP A 686 17.36 -26.98 -31.24
N PHE A 687 16.18 -26.76 -31.82
CA PHE A 687 15.93 -27.08 -33.22
C PHE A 687 16.61 -26.09 -34.17
N ASP A 688 17.35 -26.62 -35.15
CA ASP A 688 18.11 -25.85 -36.14
C ASP A 688 17.95 -26.47 -37.54
N SER A 689 17.60 -25.64 -38.53
CA SER A 689 17.38 -26.10 -39.90
C SER A 689 18.64 -26.62 -40.57
N ASP A 690 19.83 -26.16 -40.18
CA ASP A 690 21.08 -26.63 -40.80
C ASP A 690 21.46 -28.05 -40.29
N ARG A 691 20.82 -28.51 -39.20
CA ARG A 691 21.03 -29.83 -38.58
C ARG A 691 20.02 -30.89 -39.02
N LEU A 692 19.07 -30.57 -39.92
CA LEU A 692 18.11 -31.52 -40.50
C LEU A 692 18.70 -32.86 -41.00
N PRO A 693 19.94 -32.94 -41.56
CA PRO A 693 20.55 -34.21 -41.91
C PRO A 693 20.78 -35.16 -40.72
N PHE A 694 21.09 -34.62 -39.53
CA PHE A 694 21.35 -35.40 -38.32
C PHE A 694 20.05 -35.90 -37.69
N TYR A 695 19.00 -35.07 -37.68
CA TYR A 695 17.65 -35.50 -37.30
C TYR A 695 17.16 -36.63 -38.23
N LEU A 696 17.39 -36.51 -39.54
CA LEU A 696 17.07 -37.56 -40.51
C LEU A 696 17.90 -38.83 -40.30
N GLU A 697 19.19 -38.74 -39.96
CA GLU A 697 20.02 -39.91 -39.64
C GLU A 697 19.47 -40.67 -38.43
N VAL A 698 19.08 -39.95 -37.38
CA VAL A 698 18.53 -40.49 -36.13
C VAL A 698 17.16 -41.14 -36.34
N LEU A 699 16.29 -40.54 -37.17
CA LEU A 699 15.01 -41.13 -37.59
C LEU A 699 15.16 -42.46 -38.37
N LEU A 700 16.39 -42.81 -38.79
CA LEU A 700 16.71 -43.98 -39.62
C LEU A 700 17.58 -45.01 -38.89
N GLU A 701 17.61 -44.96 -37.56
CA GLU A 701 18.30 -45.93 -36.68
C GLU A 701 17.50 -47.22 -36.50
N ASP A 702 18.18 -48.37 -36.57
CA ASP A 702 17.56 -49.70 -36.45
C ASP A 702 16.87 -49.88 -35.09
N GLY A 703 15.54 -49.76 -35.08
CA GLY A 703 14.70 -49.98 -33.90
C GLY A 703 13.95 -48.73 -33.39
N ARG A 704 14.14 -47.55 -33.98
CA ARG A 704 13.32 -46.36 -33.67
C ARG A 704 11.91 -46.51 -34.27
N SER A 705 10.89 -46.21 -33.47
CA SER A 705 9.48 -46.05 -33.88
C SER A 705 9.11 -44.57 -33.73
N ILE A 706 8.02 -44.14 -34.37
CA ILE A 706 7.42 -42.81 -34.17
C ILE A 706 5.92 -43.05 -33.94
N GLU A 707 5.52 -43.09 -32.69
CA GLU A 707 4.15 -43.35 -32.25
C GLU A 707 3.50 -42.08 -31.66
N ASP A 708 4.29 -41.19 -31.04
CA ASP A 708 3.82 -39.89 -30.54
C ASP A 708 4.75 -38.69 -30.86
N ILE A 709 4.43 -37.53 -30.26
CA ILE A 709 5.14 -36.26 -30.43
C ILE A 709 6.48 -36.21 -29.67
N GLU A 710 6.63 -36.93 -28.57
CA GLU A 710 7.86 -36.96 -27.77
C GLU A 710 8.92 -37.86 -28.42
N ASP A 711 8.53 -38.89 -29.19
CA ASP A 711 9.43 -39.62 -30.09
C ASP A 711 10.12 -38.67 -31.09
N VAL A 712 9.35 -37.74 -31.67
CA VAL A 712 9.84 -36.74 -32.63
C VAL A 712 10.76 -35.72 -31.94
N LYS A 713 10.38 -35.23 -30.75
CA LYS A 713 11.23 -34.34 -29.94
C LYS A 713 12.54 -35.03 -29.56
N THR A 714 12.50 -36.31 -29.19
CA THR A 714 13.66 -37.13 -28.85
C THR A 714 14.59 -37.30 -30.07
N ALA A 715 14.05 -37.56 -31.26
CA ALA A 715 14.86 -37.66 -32.48
C ALA A 715 15.58 -36.34 -32.84
N ILE A 716 15.00 -35.19 -32.50
CA ILE A 716 15.67 -33.88 -32.66
C ILE A 716 16.80 -33.72 -31.64
N ARG A 717 16.56 -33.99 -30.35
CA ARG A 717 17.59 -33.92 -29.29
C ARG A 717 18.78 -34.86 -29.55
N ASP A 718 18.51 -36.09 -29.95
CA ASP A 718 19.53 -37.09 -30.32
C ASP A 718 20.35 -36.64 -31.55
N GLY A 719 19.71 -36.04 -32.56
CA GLY A 719 20.40 -35.53 -33.74
C GLY A 719 21.23 -34.26 -33.46
N ASN A 720 20.79 -33.43 -32.51
CA ASN A 720 21.62 -32.34 -31.97
C ASN A 720 22.88 -32.90 -31.31
N ALA A 721 22.76 -33.92 -30.46
CA ALA A 721 23.93 -34.55 -29.83
C ALA A 721 24.93 -35.11 -30.88
N LYS A 722 24.45 -35.70 -31.98
CA LYS A 722 25.31 -36.12 -33.10
C LYS A 722 25.98 -34.96 -33.84
N TYR A 723 25.25 -33.87 -34.11
CA TYR A 723 25.81 -32.68 -34.73
C TYR A 723 26.93 -32.08 -33.86
N TYR A 724 26.69 -31.99 -32.55
CA TYR A 724 27.62 -31.32 -31.64
C TYR A 724 28.92 -32.09 -31.43
N ALA A 725 28.89 -33.43 -31.41
CA ALA A 725 30.07 -34.29 -31.21
C ALA A 725 31.08 -34.31 -32.39
N GLN A 726 30.92 -33.45 -33.39
CA GLN A 726 31.87 -33.27 -34.49
C GLN A 726 33.02 -32.33 -34.07
N PHE A 727 34.22 -32.57 -34.60
CA PHE A 727 35.38 -31.68 -34.42
C PHE A 727 35.12 -30.26 -34.95
N SER A 728 35.52 -29.26 -34.16
CA SER A 728 35.47 -27.84 -34.48
C SER A 728 36.87 -27.23 -34.61
N GLU A 729 37.64 -27.21 -33.52
CA GLU A 729 38.94 -26.53 -33.44
C GLU A 729 39.88 -27.16 -32.38
N PHE A 730 41.12 -26.66 -32.29
CA PHE A 730 42.06 -27.03 -31.24
C PHE A 730 42.19 -25.91 -30.21
N ALA A 731 42.19 -26.27 -28.92
CA ALA A 731 42.60 -25.40 -27.83
C ALA A 731 43.98 -25.80 -27.26
N VAL A 732 44.70 -24.83 -26.70
CA VAL A 732 45.98 -25.04 -26.02
C VAL A 732 45.81 -24.75 -24.53
N THR A 733 46.06 -25.74 -23.68
CA THR A 733 45.92 -25.66 -22.22
C THR A 733 47.18 -26.16 -21.50
N ASP A 734 47.21 -26.03 -20.17
CA ASP A 734 48.18 -26.71 -19.29
C ASP A 734 49.66 -26.50 -19.67
N VAL A 735 50.03 -25.25 -19.99
CA VAL A 735 51.39 -24.91 -20.42
C VAL A 735 52.35 -24.97 -19.23
N GLU A 736 53.11 -26.05 -19.13
CA GLU A 736 54.15 -26.25 -18.10
C GLU A 736 55.50 -25.71 -18.60
N ALA A 737 56.05 -24.70 -17.92
CA ALA A 737 57.38 -24.20 -18.19
C ALA A 737 58.12 -23.81 -16.91
N LYS A 738 59.29 -24.43 -16.68
CA LYS A 738 60.19 -24.08 -15.57
C LYS A 738 61.63 -23.90 -16.04
N VAL A 739 62.41 -23.12 -15.30
CA VAL A 739 63.86 -23.01 -15.47
C VAL A 739 64.50 -24.39 -15.32
N GLY A 740 65.23 -24.83 -16.35
CA GLY A 740 65.89 -26.14 -16.39
C GLY A 740 65.04 -27.31 -16.89
N GLU A 741 63.72 -27.14 -17.06
CA GLU A 741 62.81 -28.19 -17.56
C GLU A 741 62.40 -27.96 -19.03
N PRO A 742 61.99 -29.02 -19.75
CA PRO A 742 61.40 -28.89 -21.08
C PRO A 742 59.99 -28.30 -21.03
N LEU A 743 59.69 -27.35 -21.92
CA LEU A 743 58.33 -26.83 -22.13
C LEU A 743 57.38 -27.95 -22.57
N LYS A 744 56.22 -28.05 -21.89
CA LYS A 744 55.10 -28.93 -22.24
C LYS A 744 53.80 -28.14 -22.34
N PHE A 745 52.80 -28.68 -23.04
CA PHE A 745 51.43 -28.15 -23.06
C PHE A 745 50.44 -29.23 -23.53
N THR A 746 49.17 -29.07 -23.18
CA THR A 746 48.07 -29.89 -23.71
C THR A 746 47.50 -29.25 -24.98
N LEU A 747 47.21 -30.09 -25.98
CA LEU A 747 46.31 -29.78 -27.09
C LEU A 747 44.99 -30.51 -26.86
N THR A 748 43.89 -29.78 -26.90
CA THR A 748 42.54 -30.35 -26.76
C THR A 748 41.80 -30.26 -28.10
N VAL A 749 41.31 -31.39 -28.59
CA VAL A 749 40.42 -31.53 -29.75
C VAL A 749 39.02 -31.13 -29.31
N LEU A 750 38.54 -29.96 -29.72
CA LEU A 750 37.23 -29.46 -29.31
C LEU A 750 36.11 -29.85 -30.28
N ASP A 751 34.94 -30.13 -29.72
CA ASP A 751 33.69 -30.36 -30.44
C ASP A 751 32.99 -29.04 -30.81
N MET A 752 31.84 -29.09 -31.47
CA MET A 752 31.07 -27.90 -31.88
C MET A 752 30.41 -27.15 -30.70
N GLN A 753 30.56 -27.61 -29.45
CA GLN A 753 30.19 -26.89 -28.23
C GLN A 753 31.41 -26.35 -27.45
N GLY A 754 32.63 -26.74 -27.82
CA GLY A 754 33.86 -26.43 -27.08
C GLY A 754 34.23 -27.45 -25.99
N ASN A 755 33.70 -28.67 -26.03
CA ASN A 755 34.09 -29.77 -25.13
C ASN A 755 35.18 -30.67 -25.77
N PRO A 756 36.02 -31.36 -24.99
CA PRO A 756 36.95 -32.36 -25.52
C PRO A 756 36.22 -33.52 -26.22
N CYS A 757 36.65 -33.91 -27.43
CA CYS A 757 36.08 -35.04 -28.16
C CYS A 757 37.14 -35.92 -28.86
N SER A 758 36.88 -37.23 -28.89
CA SER A 758 37.77 -38.23 -29.53
C SER A 758 37.69 -38.25 -31.06
N ALA A 759 37.19 -37.20 -31.71
CA ALA A 759 36.88 -37.18 -33.15
C ALA A 759 38.13 -37.33 -34.05
N LEU A 760 39.32 -37.06 -33.52
CA LEU A 760 40.61 -37.12 -34.24
C LEU A 760 41.62 -38.12 -33.64
N ASP A 761 41.28 -38.86 -32.57
CA ASP A 761 42.26 -39.67 -31.82
C ASP A 761 42.92 -40.81 -32.65
N ASP A 762 42.22 -41.32 -33.67
CA ASP A 762 42.74 -42.35 -34.60
C ASP A 762 43.51 -41.75 -35.81
N MET A 763 43.75 -40.42 -35.86
CA MET A 763 44.38 -39.74 -37.00
C MET A 763 45.89 -39.55 -36.84
N ASN A 764 46.61 -39.34 -37.95
CA ASN A 764 48.03 -39.01 -37.91
C ASN A 764 48.19 -37.51 -37.63
N VAL A 765 48.94 -37.16 -36.58
CA VAL A 765 49.14 -35.78 -36.12
C VAL A 765 50.60 -35.38 -36.32
N HIS A 766 50.84 -34.12 -36.70
CA HIS A 766 52.15 -33.49 -36.69
C HIS A 766 52.05 -32.07 -36.14
N VAL A 767 52.86 -31.76 -35.13
CA VAL A 767 52.96 -30.45 -34.46
C VAL A 767 54.39 -29.93 -34.64
N SER A 768 54.55 -28.61 -34.66
CA SER A 768 55.84 -27.92 -34.62
C SER A 768 55.73 -26.62 -33.82
N VAL A 769 56.76 -26.28 -33.05
CA VAL A 769 56.76 -25.23 -32.02
C VAL A 769 57.87 -24.21 -32.29
N TYR A 770 57.54 -22.92 -32.17
CA TYR A 770 58.48 -21.81 -32.39
C TYR A 770 58.25 -20.67 -31.39
N ILE A 771 59.32 -20.12 -30.83
CA ILE A 771 59.29 -18.99 -29.89
C ILE A 771 60.30 -17.92 -30.34
N GLU A 772 59.95 -16.64 -30.14
CA GLU A 772 60.90 -15.55 -30.37
C GLU A 772 62.17 -15.70 -29.51
N GLY A 773 63.27 -15.09 -29.96
CA GLY A 773 64.61 -15.32 -29.40
C GLY A 773 65.33 -16.53 -30.02
N GLY A 774 64.61 -17.46 -30.67
CA GLY A 774 65.20 -18.53 -31.49
C GLY A 774 65.12 -19.94 -30.89
N HIS A 775 64.24 -20.17 -29.93
CA HIS A 775 63.89 -21.50 -29.43
C HIS A 775 62.87 -22.13 -30.40
N TRP A 776 63.10 -23.37 -30.83
CA TRP A 776 62.21 -24.06 -31.77
C TRP A 776 62.34 -25.59 -31.63
N ASP A 777 61.24 -26.28 -31.91
CA ASP A 777 61.18 -27.73 -32.05
C ASP A 777 60.32 -28.08 -33.27
N SER A 778 60.89 -28.81 -34.24
CA SER A 778 60.17 -29.19 -35.46
C SER A 778 59.33 -30.46 -35.32
N SER A 779 59.47 -31.23 -34.23
CA SER A 779 58.78 -32.51 -34.05
C SER A 779 58.80 -32.96 -32.58
N PRO A 780 58.15 -32.21 -31.66
CA PRO A 780 57.99 -32.62 -30.27
C PRO A 780 57.31 -33.98 -30.13
N GLU A 781 57.46 -34.60 -28.96
CA GLU A 781 56.71 -35.82 -28.62
C GLU A 781 55.25 -35.45 -28.32
N VAL A 782 54.31 -36.20 -28.89
CA VAL A 782 52.86 -35.99 -28.72
C VAL A 782 52.23 -37.30 -28.26
N ASP A 783 51.72 -37.32 -27.04
CA ASP A 783 51.03 -38.47 -26.44
C ASP A 783 49.51 -38.27 -26.54
N ILE A 784 48.85 -39.09 -27.36
CA ILE A 784 47.40 -39.01 -27.63
C ILE A 784 46.66 -39.82 -26.58
N THR A 785 46.00 -39.14 -25.63
CA THR A 785 45.12 -39.79 -24.67
C THR A 785 43.68 -39.79 -25.17
N ALA A 786 42.97 -40.90 -24.94
CA ALA A 786 41.64 -41.13 -25.49
C ALA A 786 40.60 -40.15 -24.91
N GLY A 787 39.90 -39.43 -25.79
CA GLY A 787 38.98 -38.35 -25.44
C GLY A 787 39.39 -36.99 -26.02
N GLY A 788 40.31 -36.93 -26.98
CA GLY A 788 40.73 -35.67 -27.59
C GLY A 788 41.70 -34.83 -26.77
N ILE A 789 42.45 -35.42 -25.82
CA ILE A 789 43.39 -34.71 -24.95
C ILE A 789 44.81 -35.20 -25.26
N TRP A 790 45.63 -34.37 -25.89
CA TRP A 790 46.94 -34.76 -26.41
C TRP A 790 48.05 -33.95 -25.74
N MET A 791 48.94 -34.61 -25.00
CA MET A 791 50.05 -33.95 -24.30
C MET A 791 51.25 -33.77 -25.23
N VAL A 792 51.79 -32.57 -25.32
CA VAL A 792 52.97 -32.23 -26.14
C VAL A 792 54.16 -31.91 -25.24
N ALA A 793 55.31 -32.55 -25.48
CA ALA A 793 56.58 -32.29 -24.79
C ALA A 793 57.69 -31.92 -25.78
N THR A 794 58.38 -30.81 -25.54
CA THR A 794 59.33 -30.19 -26.50
C THR A 794 60.78 -30.24 -26.01
N ASP A 795 61.74 -30.15 -26.94
CA ASP A 795 63.18 -29.98 -26.61
C ASP A 795 63.55 -28.50 -26.27
N ILE A 796 62.61 -27.69 -25.77
CA ILE A 796 62.81 -26.25 -25.45
C ILE A 796 63.01 -26.03 -23.95
N TYR A 797 64.15 -25.42 -23.58
CA TYR A 797 64.55 -25.17 -22.19
C TYR A 797 64.89 -23.69 -21.93
N TYR A 798 64.76 -23.25 -20.67
CA TYR A 798 65.06 -21.89 -20.19
C TYR A 798 66.09 -21.89 -19.04
N GLY A 799 66.88 -20.80 -18.94
CA GLY A 799 67.99 -20.67 -17.99
C GLY A 799 67.84 -19.59 -16.90
N GLU A 800 66.74 -18.82 -16.93
CA GLU A 800 66.30 -17.89 -15.89
C GLU A 800 64.79 -17.61 -16.07
N ILE A 801 64.12 -17.13 -15.00
CA ILE A 801 62.69 -16.79 -15.03
C ILE A 801 62.41 -15.83 -16.19
N THR A 802 61.37 -16.12 -16.98
CA THR A 802 61.01 -15.35 -18.19
C THR A 802 59.49 -15.16 -18.27
N GLU A 803 59.04 -13.92 -18.42
CA GLU A 803 57.62 -13.52 -18.49
C GLU A 803 57.10 -13.39 -19.93
N ASP A 804 55.78 -13.35 -20.10
CA ASP A 804 55.05 -13.10 -21.35
C ASP A 804 55.47 -13.96 -22.56
N VAL A 805 55.88 -15.21 -22.31
CA VAL A 805 56.33 -16.12 -23.38
C VAL A 805 55.13 -16.62 -24.17
N VAL A 806 55.20 -16.53 -25.50
CA VAL A 806 54.18 -17.07 -26.43
C VAL A 806 54.85 -18.01 -27.42
N ALA A 807 54.39 -19.26 -27.49
CA ALA A 807 54.83 -20.22 -28.49
C ALA A 807 53.82 -20.32 -29.64
N LYS A 808 54.33 -20.17 -30.86
CA LYS A 808 53.59 -20.43 -32.10
C LYS A 808 53.63 -21.93 -32.43
N LEU A 809 52.47 -22.48 -32.74
CA LEU A 809 52.24 -23.87 -33.09
C LEU A 809 51.76 -23.96 -34.55
N ASN A 810 52.29 -24.90 -35.33
CA ASN A 810 51.69 -25.28 -36.61
C ASN A 810 51.25 -26.73 -36.51
N ILE A 811 49.95 -27.00 -36.68
CA ILE A 811 49.33 -28.33 -36.51
C ILE A 811 48.84 -28.83 -37.86
N PHE A 812 49.10 -30.12 -38.14
CA PHE A 812 48.63 -30.82 -39.33
C PHE A 812 48.05 -32.19 -38.93
N VAL A 813 46.82 -32.48 -39.33
CA VAL A 813 46.13 -33.75 -39.06
C VAL A 813 45.78 -34.43 -40.37
N GLY A 814 46.02 -35.75 -40.48
CA GLY A 814 45.87 -36.49 -41.74
C GLY A 814 45.42 -37.95 -41.58
N ASN A 815 44.60 -38.39 -42.54
CA ASN A 815 44.01 -39.73 -42.59
C ASN A 815 44.87 -40.77 -43.36
N GLY A 816 46.09 -40.40 -43.74
CA GLY A 816 47.02 -41.25 -44.51
C GLY A 816 47.00 -41.03 -46.03
N GLU A 817 45.96 -40.42 -46.60
CA GLU A 817 45.94 -40.00 -48.02
C GLU A 817 46.31 -38.52 -48.22
N GLY A 818 46.18 -37.71 -47.16
CA GLY A 818 46.60 -36.30 -47.13
C GLY A 818 46.35 -35.68 -45.76
N TYR A 819 46.58 -34.36 -45.65
CA TYR A 819 46.11 -33.56 -44.52
C TYR A 819 44.63 -33.20 -44.72
N ILE A 820 43.84 -33.41 -43.67
CA ILE A 820 42.41 -33.06 -43.62
C ILE A 820 42.15 -31.78 -42.82
N TYR A 821 43.08 -31.41 -41.93
CA TYR A 821 43.12 -30.15 -41.19
C TYR A 821 44.59 -29.66 -41.11
N ALA A 822 44.79 -28.36 -41.21
CA ALA A 822 46.11 -27.72 -41.15
C ALA A 822 45.94 -26.25 -40.73
N ASP A 823 46.54 -25.86 -39.61
CA ASP A 823 46.28 -24.54 -38.99
C ASP A 823 47.44 -24.02 -38.13
N GLU A 824 47.35 -22.75 -37.74
CA GLU A 824 48.33 -22.00 -36.96
C GLU A 824 47.73 -21.52 -35.64
N LEU A 825 48.25 -22.04 -34.53
CA LEU A 825 47.79 -21.74 -33.17
C LEU A 825 48.90 -21.08 -32.35
N PHE A 826 48.53 -20.52 -31.20
CA PHE A 826 49.46 -19.93 -30.24
C PHE A 826 49.11 -20.42 -28.84
N THR A 827 50.11 -20.64 -27.99
CA THR A 827 49.84 -20.74 -26.55
C THR A 827 49.26 -19.41 -26.05
N PRO A 828 48.46 -19.42 -24.96
CA PRO A 828 48.36 -18.25 -24.11
C PRO A 828 49.76 -17.74 -23.71
N PRO A 829 49.94 -16.45 -23.38
CA PRO A 829 51.15 -15.98 -22.73
C PRO A 829 51.38 -16.73 -21.42
N PHE A 830 52.56 -17.31 -21.24
CA PHE A 830 52.92 -18.11 -20.08
C PHE A 830 54.18 -17.61 -19.38
N LEU A 831 54.26 -17.91 -18.09
CA LEU A 831 55.43 -17.67 -17.24
C LEU A 831 56.34 -18.89 -17.29
N VAL A 832 57.64 -18.67 -17.46
CA VAL A 832 58.68 -19.65 -17.13
C VAL A 832 59.12 -19.39 -15.69
N ASP A 833 58.65 -20.23 -14.76
CA ASP A 833 58.90 -20.05 -13.32
C ASP A 833 60.12 -20.85 -12.82
N ALA A 834 60.49 -20.74 -11.55
CA ALA A 834 61.58 -21.51 -10.93
C ALA A 834 61.20 -22.07 -9.56
N ASP A 835 61.53 -23.35 -9.33
CA ASP A 835 61.36 -23.98 -8.02
C ASP A 835 62.31 -23.39 -6.96
N VAL A 836 61.90 -23.45 -5.70
CA VAL A 836 62.69 -22.92 -4.57
C VAL A 836 63.75 -23.94 -4.14
N ASP A 837 65.01 -23.51 -4.05
CA ASP A 837 66.14 -24.31 -3.56
C ASP A 837 66.46 -24.04 -2.07
N ARG A 838 66.22 -22.81 -1.57
CA ARG A 838 66.50 -22.45 -0.16
C ARG A 838 65.71 -21.23 0.34
N ILE A 839 65.75 -21.03 1.66
CA ILE A 839 65.20 -19.87 2.37
C ILE A 839 66.36 -19.11 3.04
N ASP A 840 66.52 -17.82 2.70
CA ASP A 840 67.40 -16.89 3.43
C ASP A 840 66.59 -16.21 4.56
N VAL A 841 67.17 -16.02 5.76
CA VAL A 841 66.45 -15.48 6.95
C VAL A 841 67.26 -14.37 7.64
N VAL A 842 66.57 -13.31 8.09
CA VAL A 842 67.13 -12.13 8.77
C VAL A 842 66.19 -11.67 9.91
N THR A 843 66.74 -11.00 10.92
CA THR A 843 66.01 -10.34 12.03
C THR A 843 66.44 -8.88 12.19
N GLU A 844 65.59 -8.02 12.75
CA GLU A 844 65.85 -6.57 12.82
C GLU A 844 66.95 -6.17 13.84
N PHE A 845 67.05 -6.84 14.99
CA PHE A 845 67.95 -6.47 16.08
C PHE A 845 68.68 -7.67 16.70
N GLU A 846 69.77 -7.40 17.43
CA GLU A 846 70.54 -8.38 18.22
C GLU A 846 69.99 -8.59 19.65
N GLU A 847 69.24 -7.64 20.22
CA GLU A 847 68.74 -7.70 21.62
C GLU A 847 67.32 -7.11 21.75
N TYR A 848 66.45 -7.80 22.51
CA TYR A 848 65.02 -7.49 22.68
C TYR A 848 64.61 -7.52 24.18
N GLU A 849 63.76 -6.57 24.63
CA GLU A 849 63.07 -6.67 25.93
C GLU A 849 61.95 -7.74 25.83
N SER A 850 61.74 -8.55 26.87
CA SER A 850 60.61 -9.50 26.97
C SER A 850 59.27 -8.82 26.64
N MET A 851 58.45 -9.49 25.82
CA MET A 851 57.18 -9.04 25.23
C MET A 851 57.28 -8.01 24.07
N ASN A 852 58.46 -7.52 23.69
CA ASN A 852 58.60 -6.76 22.44
C ASN A 852 58.53 -7.70 21.21
N SER A 853 58.26 -7.16 20.02
CA SER A 853 58.22 -7.97 18.80
C SER A 853 59.60 -8.21 18.19
N ILE A 854 59.77 -9.37 17.57
CA ILE A 854 60.90 -9.80 16.75
C ILE A 854 60.35 -9.95 15.33
N VAL A 855 60.73 -9.01 14.45
CA VAL A 855 60.46 -9.11 13.01
C VAL A 855 61.42 -10.13 12.41
N VAL A 856 60.87 -11.10 11.67
CA VAL A 856 61.62 -12.14 10.96
C VAL A 856 61.34 -12.04 9.46
N THR A 857 62.35 -11.65 8.68
CA THR A 857 62.29 -11.58 7.22
C THR A 857 62.76 -12.90 6.63
N ALA A 858 61.94 -13.53 5.79
CA ALA A 858 62.28 -14.74 5.03
C ALA A 858 62.30 -14.43 3.52
N THR A 859 63.21 -15.06 2.76
CA THR A 859 63.28 -14.88 1.29
C THR A 859 63.54 -16.19 0.56
N LEU A 860 62.67 -16.50 -0.41
CA LEU A 860 62.77 -17.70 -1.24
C LEU A 860 63.80 -17.51 -2.35
N LYS A 861 64.69 -18.49 -2.55
CA LYS A 861 65.77 -18.45 -3.55
C LYS A 861 65.81 -19.68 -4.45
N TYR A 862 66.18 -19.46 -5.72
CA TYR A 862 66.53 -20.51 -6.69
C TYR A 862 67.96 -20.31 -7.22
N GLU A 863 68.63 -21.39 -7.65
CA GLU A 863 69.95 -21.34 -8.29
C GLU A 863 69.83 -21.16 -9.82
N ALA A 864 70.41 -20.08 -10.34
CA ALA A 864 70.56 -19.87 -11.78
C ALA A 864 71.93 -19.30 -12.11
N ASN A 865 72.69 -20.02 -12.94
CA ASN A 865 74.04 -19.67 -13.40
C ASN A 865 75.03 -19.49 -12.22
N GLU A 866 75.18 -20.53 -11.40
CA GLU A 866 76.07 -20.59 -10.21
C GLU A 866 75.77 -19.52 -9.13
N LYS A 867 74.53 -19.01 -9.10
CA LYS A 867 74.10 -17.94 -8.19
C LYS A 867 72.66 -18.11 -7.73
N PHE A 868 72.43 -17.85 -6.45
CA PHE A 868 71.09 -17.77 -5.89
C PHE A 868 70.43 -16.43 -6.21
N ARG A 869 69.22 -16.47 -6.77
CA ARG A 869 68.35 -15.32 -7.07
C ARG A 869 67.03 -15.48 -6.32
N THR A 870 66.28 -14.39 -6.11
CA THR A 870 64.93 -14.48 -5.52
C THR A 870 63.95 -15.08 -6.52
N VAL A 871 63.08 -16.00 -6.07
CA VAL A 871 61.90 -16.46 -6.82
C VAL A 871 60.86 -15.34 -6.77
N TYR A 872 61.09 -14.29 -7.56
CA TYR A 872 60.34 -13.03 -7.47
C TYR A 872 58.92 -13.12 -8.06
N THR A 873 58.63 -14.21 -8.75
CA THR A 873 57.32 -14.66 -9.24
C THR A 873 56.41 -15.15 -8.13
N PHE A 874 56.96 -15.72 -7.06
CA PHE A 874 56.16 -16.25 -5.96
C PHE A 874 55.60 -15.12 -5.11
N SER A 875 54.27 -14.92 -5.17
CA SER A 875 53.55 -14.10 -4.21
C SER A 875 52.34 -14.88 -3.69
N GLY A 876 52.20 -14.98 -2.37
CA GLY A 876 51.20 -15.84 -1.72
C GLY A 876 51.60 -16.28 -0.32
N THR A 877 50.65 -16.86 0.40
CA THR A 877 50.79 -17.21 1.81
C THR A 877 51.24 -18.66 1.99
N LEU A 878 52.33 -18.89 2.73
CA LEU A 878 52.78 -20.24 3.12
C LEU A 878 52.71 -20.42 4.65
N PRO A 879 52.04 -21.47 5.16
CA PRO A 879 52.08 -21.76 6.59
C PRO A 879 53.49 -22.24 6.98
N GLY A 880 53.95 -21.86 8.17
CA GLY A 880 55.31 -22.13 8.61
C GLY A 880 55.52 -22.06 10.11
N GLN A 881 56.77 -22.31 10.51
CA GLN A 881 57.21 -22.22 11.90
C GLN A 881 58.42 -21.31 12.02
N ILE A 882 58.31 -20.30 12.89
CA ILE A 882 59.47 -19.61 13.46
C ILE A 882 59.84 -20.34 14.75
N ARG A 883 61.12 -20.67 14.91
CA ARG A 883 61.68 -21.25 16.14
C ARG A 883 62.76 -20.34 16.69
N ILE A 884 62.72 -20.08 17.99
CA ILE A 884 63.73 -19.31 18.72
C ILE A 884 64.39 -20.26 19.73
N THR A 885 65.69 -20.54 19.58
CA THR A 885 66.34 -21.58 20.40
C THR A 885 67.83 -21.41 20.64
N ASP A 886 68.31 -21.85 21.81
CA ASP A 886 69.75 -21.99 22.13
C ASP A 886 70.42 -23.21 21.46
N GLY A 887 69.62 -24.07 20.80
CA GLY A 887 70.08 -25.29 20.14
C GLY A 887 70.40 -26.46 21.07
N GLN A 888 70.00 -26.42 22.36
CA GLN A 888 70.10 -27.55 23.29
C GLN A 888 68.79 -28.36 23.35
N GLU A 889 68.90 -29.68 23.55
CA GLU A 889 67.76 -30.62 23.48
C GLU A 889 66.70 -30.41 24.60
N ASP A 890 67.15 -29.96 25.78
CA ASP A 890 66.31 -29.54 26.93
C ASP A 890 66.41 -28.01 27.19
N GLY A 891 66.79 -27.21 26.17
CA GLY A 891 67.15 -25.80 26.29
C GLY A 891 66.01 -24.78 26.16
N TYR A 892 66.38 -23.52 25.92
CA TYR A 892 65.44 -22.49 25.48
C TYR A 892 64.90 -22.88 24.09
N LEU A 893 63.58 -23.01 23.99
CA LEU A 893 62.87 -23.29 22.74
C LEU A 893 61.48 -22.67 22.77
N GLU A 894 61.25 -21.69 21.90
CA GLU A 894 59.93 -21.14 21.61
C GLU A 894 59.58 -21.39 20.14
N ILE A 895 58.33 -21.79 19.88
CA ILE A 895 57.86 -22.15 18.53
C ILE A 895 56.59 -21.38 18.24
N TYR A 896 56.62 -20.60 17.15
CA TYR A 896 55.51 -19.80 16.67
C TYR A 896 55.10 -20.31 15.29
N ASN A 897 53.95 -20.98 15.22
CA ASN A 897 53.29 -21.23 13.95
C ASN A 897 52.82 -19.87 13.40
N ARG A 898 53.09 -19.62 12.12
CA ARG A 898 52.81 -18.35 11.43
C ARG A 898 52.53 -18.61 9.96
N ASP A 899 51.64 -17.80 9.41
CA ASP A 899 51.46 -17.69 7.98
C ASP A 899 52.45 -16.64 7.45
N PHE A 900 53.24 -17.01 6.44
CA PHE A 900 54.22 -16.14 5.79
C PHE A 900 53.61 -15.61 4.50
N GLU A 901 53.16 -14.36 4.51
CA GLU A 901 52.68 -13.66 3.31
C GLU A 901 53.89 -13.20 2.49
N PHE A 902 54.21 -13.93 1.42
CA PHE A 902 55.28 -13.56 0.51
C PHE A 902 54.77 -12.57 -0.55
N GLU A 903 55.45 -11.44 -0.69
CA GLU A 903 55.41 -10.58 -1.87
C GLU A 903 56.74 -10.69 -2.62
N ASN A 904 56.70 -11.04 -3.91
CA ASN A 904 57.87 -11.15 -4.78
C ASN A 904 59.01 -12.02 -4.17
N GLY A 905 58.64 -13.12 -3.53
CA GLY A 905 59.55 -14.05 -2.87
C GLY A 905 60.10 -13.59 -1.52
N VAL A 906 59.61 -12.50 -0.91
CA VAL A 906 60.00 -12.00 0.42
C VAL A 906 58.78 -11.92 1.35
N ALA A 907 58.88 -12.43 2.58
CA ALA A 907 57.86 -12.31 3.63
C ALA A 907 58.45 -11.75 4.92
N GLU A 908 57.68 -10.98 5.69
CA GLU A 908 58.06 -10.48 7.02
C GLU A 908 57.00 -10.87 8.05
N VAL A 909 57.44 -11.40 9.20
CA VAL A 909 56.54 -12.03 10.18
C VAL A 909 56.96 -11.69 11.62
N ASP A 910 56.00 -11.24 12.43
CA ASP A 910 56.19 -10.86 13.83
C ASP A 910 55.97 -12.01 14.82
N VAL A 911 56.90 -12.16 15.77
CA VAL A 911 56.78 -13.02 16.96
C VAL A 911 57.21 -12.29 18.23
N PRO A 912 56.53 -12.46 19.38
CA PRO A 912 56.96 -11.82 20.61
C PRO A 912 58.24 -12.45 21.16
N ALA A 913 59.16 -11.64 21.67
CA ALA A 913 60.26 -12.07 22.51
C ALA A 913 59.71 -12.64 23.83
N GLY A 914 60.01 -13.89 24.14
CA GLY A 914 59.55 -14.56 25.35
C GLY A 914 60.28 -14.16 26.63
N LYS A 915 60.68 -15.16 27.42
CA LYS A 915 61.39 -14.95 28.69
C LYS A 915 62.84 -14.54 28.49
N ALA A 916 63.41 -13.90 29.50
CA ALA A 916 64.81 -13.52 29.47
C ALA A 916 65.73 -14.76 29.45
N SER A 917 66.75 -14.74 28.60
CA SER A 917 67.73 -15.83 28.45
C SER A 917 69.13 -15.36 28.87
N SER A 918 69.92 -16.26 29.46
CA SER A 918 71.37 -16.07 29.64
C SER A 918 72.18 -16.42 28.40
N GLU A 919 71.63 -17.27 27.54
CA GLU A 919 72.29 -17.83 26.34
C GLU A 919 71.82 -17.11 25.06
N ASP A 920 72.68 -17.10 24.04
CA ASP A 920 72.39 -16.54 22.72
C ASP A 920 71.42 -17.45 21.94
N LEU A 921 70.37 -16.88 21.36
CA LEU A 921 69.25 -17.60 20.73
C LEU A 921 69.28 -17.46 19.21
N TRP A 922 68.93 -18.52 18.49
CA TRP A 922 68.87 -18.52 17.02
C TRP A 922 67.44 -18.55 16.52
N VAL A 923 67.16 -17.76 15.48
CA VAL A 923 65.88 -17.74 14.78
C VAL A 923 65.94 -18.61 13.53
N GLU A 924 65.07 -19.60 13.45
CA GLU A 924 64.95 -20.54 12.32
C GLU A 924 63.53 -20.51 11.72
N VAL A 925 63.44 -20.53 10.39
CA VAL A 925 62.19 -20.56 9.62
C VAL A 925 62.05 -21.89 8.89
N PHE A 926 60.96 -22.60 9.14
CA PHE A 926 60.63 -23.85 8.47
C PHE A 926 59.28 -23.74 7.75
N LEU A 927 59.30 -23.96 6.43
CA LEU A 927 58.12 -23.99 5.55
C LEU A 927 57.92 -25.43 5.07
N PRO A 928 56.97 -26.21 5.65
CA PRO A 928 56.83 -27.64 5.38
C PRO A 928 56.40 -27.97 3.95
N ASP A 929 55.73 -27.04 3.27
CA ASP A 929 55.17 -27.24 1.93
C ASP A 929 56.19 -26.96 0.80
N LEU A 930 57.40 -26.49 1.15
CA LEU A 930 58.51 -26.34 0.21
C LEU A 930 59.52 -27.50 0.36
N PRO A 931 60.11 -28.04 -0.73
CA PRO A 931 61.02 -29.19 -0.70
C PRO A 931 62.44 -28.85 -0.21
N VAL A 932 62.59 -27.87 0.68
CA VAL A 932 63.87 -27.24 1.07
C VAL A 932 64.17 -27.41 2.56
N GLN A 933 65.42 -27.14 2.94
CA GLN A 933 65.79 -27.09 4.36
C GLN A 933 65.34 -25.78 5.02
N SER A 934 65.12 -25.81 6.34
CA SER A 934 64.79 -24.64 7.14
C SER A 934 65.89 -23.57 7.03
N GLY A 935 65.49 -22.34 6.74
CA GLY A 935 66.37 -21.18 6.81
C GLY A 935 66.72 -20.83 8.25
N ARG A 936 67.89 -20.23 8.49
CA ARG A 936 68.38 -19.81 9.80
C ARG A 936 68.96 -18.41 9.70
N ALA A 937 68.65 -17.56 10.67
CA ALA A 937 69.22 -16.22 10.77
C ALA A 937 70.75 -16.28 10.82
N VAL A 938 71.41 -15.33 10.16
CA VAL A 938 72.88 -15.31 10.03
C VAL A 938 73.59 -15.07 11.37
N GLU A 939 72.94 -14.33 12.27
CA GLU A 939 73.45 -13.92 13.58
C GLU A 939 72.38 -14.24 14.66
N PRO A 940 72.79 -14.54 15.92
CA PRO A 940 71.87 -14.83 17.00
C PRO A 940 71.30 -13.56 17.66
N ILE A 941 70.21 -13.72 18.40
CA ILE A 941 69.51 -12.68 19.16
C ILE A 941 69.54 -12.97 20.67
N LYS A 942 69.21 -11.95 21.47
CA LYS A 942 69.16 -12.02 22.94
C LYS A 942 67.86 -11.43 23.50
N ILE A 943 67.38 -11.99 24.60
CA ILE A 943 66.14 -11.53 25.27
C ILE A 943 66.43 -11.18 26.74
N VAL A 944 66.03 -9.99 27.17
CA VAL A 944 66.26 -9.43 28.52
C VAL A 944 64.94 -9.10 29.25
N PRO A 945 64.89 -9.03 30.60
CA PRO A 945 63.64 -8.82 31.33
C PRO A 945 62.92 -7.52 30.97
N GLY A 946 61.59 -7.54 31.01
CA GLY A 946 60.74 -6.41 30.64
C GLY A 946 60.66 -5.32 31.72
N ARG A 947 59.83 -4.31 31.45
CA ARG A 947 59.66 -3.14 32.33
C ARG A 947 58.80 -3.44 33.56
N PRO A 948 59.04 -2.77 34.71
CA PRO A 948 58.22 -2.90 35.91
C PRO A 948 56.72 -2.74 35.62
N SER A 949 55.95 -3.74 36.01
CA SER A 949 54.52 -3.85 35.72
C SER A 949 53.72 -4.33 36.94
N TRP A 950 54.32 -5.13 37.82
CA TRP A 950 53.70 -5.66 39.05
C TRP A 950 54.58 -5.39 40.28
N LEU A 951 53.95 -5.29 41.45
CA LEU A 951 54.61 -5.15 42.74
C LEU A 951 54.23 -6.31 43.66
N ALA A 952 55.17 -7.22 43.92
CA ALA A 952 55.03 -8.20 44.99
C ALA A 952 55.53 -7.61 46.32
N ALA A 953 54.96 -8.05 47.44
CA ALA A 953 55.35 -7.65 48.79
C ALA A 953 55.38 -8.85 49.74
N GLU A 954 56.35 -8.89 50.66
CA GLU A 954 56.48 -9.96 51.66
C GLU A 954 56.93 -9.43 53.03
N TRP A 955 56.46 -10.07 54.10
CA TRP A 955 56.89 -9.79 55.48
C TRP A 955 58.25 -10.42 55.75
N VAL A 956 59.22 -9.60 56.17
CA VAL A 956 60.57 -10.05 56.55
C VAL A 956 60.87 -9.66 58.01
N PRO A 957 61.71 -10.42 58.75
CA PRO A 957 62.03 -10.08 60.14
C PRO A 957 62.67 -8.69 60.28
N ALA A 958 62.24 -7.90 61.27
CA ALA A 958 62.69 -6.51 61.40
C ALA A 958 64.19 -6.39 61.73
N ASP A 959 64.91 -5.65 60.90
CA ASP A 959 66.37 -5.61 60.99
C ASP A 959 66.88 -4.58 62.03
N GLY A 960 68.10 -4.78 62.53
CA GLY A 960 68.78 -3.89 63.47
C GLY A 960 68.35 -4.03 64.94
N GLY A 961 67.69 -5.12 65.32
CA GLY A 961 67.32 -5.40 66.72
C GLY A 961 65.99 -4.79 67.19
N ARG A 962 65.15 -4.34 66.25
CA ARG A 962 63.75 -4.03 66.51
C ARG A 962 62.95 -5.34 66.65
N THR A 963 61.84 -5.30 67.39
CA THR A 963 60.91 -6.44 67.53
C THR A 963 59.68 -6.19 66.65
N GLY A 964 59.54 -6.96 65.58
CA GLY A 964 58.43 -6.87 64.61
C GLY A 964 58.85 -7.45 63.25
N CYS A 965 58.10 -7.10 62.20
CA CYS A 965 58.46 -7.39 60.81
C CYS A 965 58.54 -6.10 59.98
N ASP A 966 59.50 -6.03 59.07
CA ASP A 966 59.58 -5.05 57.99
C ASP A 966 58.93 -5.63 56.72
N ILE A 967 58.76 -4.81 55.68
CA ILE A 967 58.16 -5.24 54.41
C ILE A 967 59.22 -5.14 53.30
N LYS A 968 59.48 -6.25 52.61
CA LYS A 968 60.24 -6.24 51.35
C LYS A 968 59.27 -6.13 50.18
N ILE A 969 59.65 -5.38 49.16
CA ILE A 969 58.87 -5.21 47.92
C ILE A 969 59.74 -5.50 46.69
N ILE A 970 59.14 -6.06 45.65
CA ILE A 970 59.81 -6.57 44.44
C ILE A 970 59.04 -6.12 43.20
N LEU A 971 59.73 -5.46 42.26
CA LEU A 971 59.18 -5.03 40.97
C LEU A 971 59.39 -6.10 39.91
N GLN A 972 58.28 -6.61 39.35
CA GLN A 972 58.26 -7.67 38.35
C GLN A 972 57.72 -7.17 37.00
N ASP A 973 58.17 -7.76 35.90
CA ASP A 973 57.63 -7.52 34.56
C ASP A 973 56.31 -8.29 34.30
N LEU A 974 55.73 -8.14 33.12
CA LEU A 974 54.49 -8.82 32.71
C LEU A 974 54.58 -10.36 32.74
N LEU A 975 55.79 -10.94 32.72
CA LEU A 975 56.04 -12.38 32.79
C LEU A 975 56.40 -12.85 34.21
N GLY A 976 56.34 -11.95 35.20
CA GLY A 976 56.67 -12.22 36.60
C GLY A 976 58.17 -12.27 36.90
N GLN A 977 59.03 -11.84 35.96
CA GLN A 977 60.48 -11.82 36.14
C GLN A 977 60.86 -10.59 36.99
N THR A 978 61.74 -10.76 37.99
CA THR A 978 62.26 -9.61 38.75
C THR A 978 63.02 -8.67 37.81
N THR A 979 62.61 -7.42 37.78
CA THR A 979 63.16 -6.42 36.86
C THR A 979 64.53 -5.92 37.30
N THR A 980 65.32 -5.43 36.35
CA THR A 980 66.63 -4.79 36.60
C THR A 980 66.53 -3.34 37.09
N PHE A 981 65.41 -2.97 37.73
CA PHE A 981 65.11 -1.58 38.09
C PHE A 981 65.96 -1.08 39.28
N GLU A 982 66.57 0.09 39.10
CA GLU A 982 67.32 0.84 40.12
C GLU A 982 66.64 2.19 40.36
N GLY A 983 66.42 2.58 41.62
CA GLY A 983 65.77 3.87 41.93
C GLY A 983 66.00 4.31 43.37
N GLN A 984 66.53 5.53 43.58
CA GLN A 984 66.88 6.06 44.91
C GLN A 984 65.86 7.09 45.42
N ASN A 985 65.51 6.98 46.70
CA ASN A 985 64.50 7.83 47.38
C ASN A 985 63.15 7.81 46.65
N MET A 986 62.71 6.62 46.25
CA MET A 986 61.40 6.35 45.66
C MET A 986 60.32 6.45 46.75
N LEU A 987 59.25 7.19 46.50
CA LEU A 987 58.15 7.38 47.43
C LEU A 987 57.20 6.19 47.41
N VAL A 988 56.99 5.58 48.57
CA VAL A 988 56.07 4.46 48.79
C VAL A 988 55.02 4.87 49.80
N CYS A 989 53.78 4.44 49.56
CA CYS A 989 52.64 4.64 50.44
C CYS A 989 52.13 3.28 50.93
N VAL A 990 51.91 3.13 52.23
CA VAL A 990 51.42 1.91 52.89
C VAL A 990 50.14 2.24 53.66
N GLU A 991 48.98 1.96 53.07
CA GLU A 991 47.67 2.36 53.62
C GLU A 991 46.84 1.17 54.12
N PRO A 992 46.18 1.26 55.29
CA PRO A 992 45.14 0.33 55.71
C PRO A 992 43.74 0.86 55.36
N ALA A 993 42.82 -0.06 55.05
CA ALA A 993 41.46 0.27 54.64
C ALA A 993 40.40 -0.11 55.70
N PRO A 994 39.43 0.76 56.07
CA PRO A 994 39.32 2.21 55.81
C PRO A 994 39.81 3.09 56.99
N ARG A 995 40.13 4.37 56.71
CA ARG A 995 40.83 5.31 57.60
C ARG A 995 39.94 6.07 58.60
N ASP A 996 40.52 6.44 59.76
CA ASP A 996 40.09 7.64 60.52
C ASP A 996 41.20 8.33 61.37
N VAL A 997 41.44 9.62 61.06
CA VAL A 997 42.00 10.82 61.75
C VAL A 997 43.12 10.83 62.86
N VAL A 998 43.95 11.90 62.78
CA VAL A 998 44.73 12.65 63.82
C VAL A 998 46.26 12.39 63.98
N THR A 999 46.99 13.51 64.10
CA THR A 999 48.46 13.69 64.06
C THR A 999 49.19 13.59 65.41
N MET A 1000 50.48 13.22 65.38
CA MET A 1000 51.62 13.86 66.10
C MET A 1000 52.91 13.01 65.98
N GLY A 1001 54.06 13.69 65.86
CA GLY A 1001 55.42 13.10 65.88
C GLY A 1001 56.00 12.80 64.50
N VAL A 1002 57.29 13.10 64.29
CA VAL A 1002 58.00 12.92 63.01
C VAL A 1002 58.95 11.71 63.09
N PRO A 1003 58.78 10.66 62.25
CA PRO A 1003 59.69 9.52 62.16
C PRO A 1003 60.87 9.77 61.18
N GLY A 1004 61.68 8.73 60.91
CA GLY A 1004 62.71 8.75 59.86
C GLY A 1004 62.12 8.58 58.46
N LEU A 1005 62.85 8.99 57.42
CA LEU A 1005 62.35 9.04 56.04
C LEU A 1005 61.99 7.67 55.45
N ASP A 1006 62.61 6.60 55.92
CA ASP A 1006 62.44 5.21 55.47
C ASP A 1006 61.49 4.38 56.34
N VAL A 1007 60.82 5.03 57.30
CA VAL A 1007 59.85 4.45 58.24
C VAL A 1007 58.47 5.05 57.94
N PRO A 1008 57.41 4.25 57.70
CA PRO A 1008 56.07 4.75 57.42
C PRO A 1008 55.56 5.73 58.48
N ASP A 1009 55.11 6.91 58.04
CA ASP A 1009 54.42 7.86 58.91
C ASP A 1009 52.94 7.46 59.16
N ARG A 1010 52.17 8.28 59.89
CA ARG A 1010 50.75 7.99 60.17
C ARG A 1010 49.82 8.10 58.94
N GLN A 1011 50.30 8.63 57.82
CA GLN A 1011 49.56 8.61 56.56
C GLN A 1011 49.88 7.36 55.75
N GLY A 1012 51.07 6.77 55.96
CA GLY A 1012 51.59 5.58 55.30
C GLY A 1012 52.87 5.83 54.52
N MET A 1013 53.41 7.05 54.52
CA MET A 1013 54.46 7.47 53.58
C MET A 1013 55.86 7.06 54.06
N ALA A 1014 56.65 6.47 53.18
CA ALA A 1014 58.07 6.17 53.38
C ALA A 1014 58.87 6.31 52.08
N TYR A 1015 60.17 6.59 52.17
CA TYR A 1015 61.09 6.61 51.03
C TYR A 1015 62.00 5.38 51.05
N VAL A 1016 62.09 4.67 49.92
CA VAL A 1016 62.92 3.47 49.76
C VAL A 1016 63.99 3.66 48.69
N THR A 1017 64.89 2.68 48.56
CA THR A 1017 65.77 2.53 47.40
C THR A 1017 65.60 1.14 46.82
N PHE A 1018 65.33 1.06 45.52
CA PHE A 1018 65.32 -0.16 44.73
C PHE A 1018 66.71 -0.44 44.17
N THR A 1019 67.15 -1.69 44.30
CA THR A 1019 68.35 -2.24 43.64
C THR A 1019 68.03 -3.65 43.15
N GLY A 1020 68.32 -3.94 41.88
CA GLY A 1020 67.93 -5.19 41.22
C GLY A 1020 66.43 -5.48 41.29
N GLY A 1021 65.58 -4.46 41.25
CA GLY A 1021 64.12 -4.58 41.37
C GLY A 1021 63.60 -4.80 42.80
N GLU A 1022 64.46 -4.92 43.82
CA GLU A 1022 64.05 -5.15 45.22
C GLU A 1022 64.27 -3.92 46.13
N ALA A 1023 63.36 -3.68 47.07
CA ALA A 1023 63.47 -2.64 48.11
C ALA A 1023 62.89 -3.09 49.47
N LEU A 1024 63.16 -2.32 50.53
CA LEU A 1024 62.73 -2.60 51.91
C LEU A 1024 62.09 -1.36 52.58
N ILE A 1025 60.94 -1.53 53.21
CA ILE A 1025 60.21 -0.54 54.00
C ILE A 1025 60.35 -0.88 55.49
N ARG A 1026 60.80 0.06 56.33
CA ARG A 1026 61.00 -0.18 57.78
C ARG A 1026 59.70 -0.04 58.57
N PHE A 1027 58.81 -1.01 58.41
CA PHE A 1027 57.50 -1.02 59.05
C PHE A 1027 57.55 -1.25 60.58
N ALA A 1028 58.49 -2.05 61.09
CA ALA A 1028 58.52 -2.36 62.53
C ALA A 1028 59.01 -1.18 63.39
N GLY A 1029 58.27 -0.91 64.47
CA GLY A 1029 58.42 0.25 65.35
C GLY A 1029 57.90 1.56 64.75
N SER A 1030 57.09 1.49 63.68
CA SER A 1030 56.54 2.68 63.02
C SER A 1030 55.29 3.23 63.73
N PRO A 1031 55.00 4.54 63.60
CA PRO A 1031 53.72 5.12 64.02
C PRO A 1031 52.50 4.43 63.39
N LEU A 1032 52.64 3.84 62.21
CA LEU A 1032 51.58 3.08 61.55
C LEU A 1032 51.38 1.69 62.18
N GLU A 1033 52.44 0.96 62.53
CA GLU A 1033 52.32 -0.33 63.23
C GLU A 1033 51.62 -0.16 64.60
N ASP A 1034 51.97 0.88 65.35
CA ASP A 1034 51.28 1.19 66.61
C ASP A 1034 49.80 1.54 66.41
N GLN A 1035 49.46 2.22 65.32
CA GLN A 1035 48.07 2.54 64.97
C GLN A 1035 47.29 1.30 64.49
N MET A 1036 47.93 0.41 63.74
CA MET A 1036 47.38 -0.89 63.32
C MET A 1036 47.06 -1.79 64.51
N LYS A 1037 47.93 -1.85 65.52
CA LYS A 1037 47.65 -2.57 66.79
C LYS A 1037 46.41 -2.01 67.49
N VAL A 1038 46.28 -0.69 67.58
CA VAL A 1038 45.10 -0.04 68.19
C VAL A 1038 43.80 -0.34 67.43
N TRP A 1039 43.85 -0.39 66.10
CA TRP A 1039 42.69 -0.82 65.30
C TRP A 1039 42.40 -2.32 65.46
N GLN A 1040 43.41 -3.18 65.48
CA GLN A 1040 43.26 -4.63 65.65
C GLN A 1040 42.65 -5.00 67.02
N ASP A 1041 43.01 -4.28 68.09
CA ASP A 1041 42.33 -4.36 69.40
C ASP A 1041 40.88 -3.83 69.34
N GLY A 1042 40.63 -2.77 68.56
CA GLY A 1042 39.33 -2.08 68.48
C GLY A 1042 38.24 -2.81 67.69
N TYR A 1043 38.60 -3.53 66.62
CA TYR A 1043 37.65 -4.33 65.82
C TYR A 1043 37.36 -5.72 66.41
N GLY A 1044 38.13 -6.15 67.42
CA GLY A 1044 37.94 -7.39 68.15
C GLY A 1044 38.63 -8.63 67.52
N PRO A 1045 38.71 -9.74 68.27
CA PRO A 1045 39.52 -10.89 67.90
C PRO A 1045 38.94 -11.63 66.70
N GLY A 1046 39.54 -11.42 65.53
CA GLY A 1046 39.19 -12.10 64.28
C GLY A 1046 39.14 -11.21 63.04
N ALA A 1047 39.23 -9.88 63.19
CA ALA A 1047 39.28 -8.97 62.05
C ALA A 1047 40.54 -9.21 61.18
N GLU A 1048 40.33 -9.29 59.88
CA GLU A 1048 41.40 -9.25 58.88
C GLU A 1048 41.60 -7.79 58.45
N LEU A 1049 42.86 -7.42 58.29
CA LEU A 1049 43.33 -6.08 57.93
C LEU A 1049 44.39 -6.30 56.86
N ASP A 1050 44.30 -5.58 55.75
CA ASP A 1050 45.28 -5.66 54.66
C ASP A 1050 45.97 -4.30 54.49
N LEU A 1051 47.25 -4.33 54.09
CA LEU A 1051 48.02 -3.15 53.73
C LEU A 1051 48.10 -3.04 52.20
N LEU A 1052 47.57 -1.95 51.65
CA LEU A 1052 47.80 -1.57 50.26
C LEU A 1052 49.14 -0.83 50.17
N ILE A 1053 50.07 -1.34 49.38
CA ILE A 1053 51.40 -0.78 49.19
C ILE A 1053 51.51 -0.25 47.77
N THR A 1054 51.78 1.05 47.61
CA THR A 1054 51.87 1.73 46.31
C THR A 1054 53.23 2.40 46.15
N VAL A 1055 53.97 2.06 45.08
CA VAL A 1055 55.16 2.81 44.67
C VAL A 1055 54.69 4.00 43.84
N VAL A 1056 54.59 5.17 44.48
CA VAL A 1056 53.89 6.36 43.97
C VAL A 1056 54.51 6.86 42.66
N ASP A 1057 55.84 6.85 42.57
CA ASP A 1057 56.57 7.33 41.38
C ASP A 1057 56.45 6.40 40.15
N LEU A 1058 55.95 5.16 40.33
CA LEU A 1058 55.70 4.20 39.24
C LEU A 1058 54.20 3.97 38.99
N GLY A 1059 53.33 4.32 39.93
CA GLY A 1059 51.89 4.02 39.87
C GLY A 1059 51.52 2.55 40.10
N ILE A 1060 52.49 1.71 40.46
CA ILE A 1060 52.30 0.26 40.67
C ILE A 1060 51.99 0.00 42.15
N PHE A 1061 51.01 -0.87 42.42
CA PHE A 1061 50.61 -1.26 43.77
C PHE A 1061 50.54 -2.79 43.95
N GLY A 1062 50.52 -3.22 45.20
CA GLY A 1062 50.33 -4.60 45.63
C GLY A 1062 49.76 -4.67 47.05
N GLU A 1063 49.10 -5.76 47.39
CA GLU A 1063 48.45 -5.96 48.69
C GLU A 1063 49.26 -6.92 49.57
N LEU A 1064 49.34 -6.61 50.86
CA LEU A 1064 50.04 -7.42 51.86
C LEU A 1064 49.16 -7.61 53.12
N PRO A 1065 48.63 -8.83 53.36
CA PRO A 1065 47.80 -9.09 54.53
C PRO A 1065 48.55 -8.87 55.85
N TYR A 1066 47.91 -8.18 56.79
CA TYR A 1066 48.52 -7.82 58.08
C TYR A 1066 48.63 -9.05 59.01
N PRO A 1067 49.74 -9.24 59.75
CA PRO A 1067 49.90 -10.39 60.62
C PRO A 1067 48.85 -10.44 61.73
N LYS A 1068 48.33 -11.64 61.99
CA LYS A 1068 47.51 -11.92 63.17
C LYS A 1068 48.44 -12.14 64.39
N PRO A 1069 48.04 -11.73 65.61
CA PRO A 1069 48.87 -11.87 66.82
C PRO A 1069 49.17 -13.32 67.24
#